data_AF-A0AAD7WRV7-F1
#
_entry.id   AF-A0AAD7WRV7-F1
#
_cell.length_a   1.000
_cell.length_b   1.000
_cell.length_c   1.000
_cell.angle_alpha   90.00
_cell.angle_beta   90.00
_cell.angle_gamma   90.00
#
_symmetry.space_group_name_H-M   'P 1'
#
loop_
_entity.id
_entity.type
_entity.pdbx_description
1 polymer ?
#
loop_
_entity_poly.entity_id
_entity_poly.type
_entity_poly.pdbx_seq_one_letter_code
_entity_poly.pdbx_strand_id
1 'polypeptide(L)'
;MGKIKDNDLGSKGEARAKHTPTLCGTNYPLSIAFIVVNEFCERFSYYGMKAVLTLYFLHYLHWDKDLSTAVYHAFSSLCYFTPVLGALIADSWLGKFKTIIYLSIVYVIGHVVKSVGAIPTVGDSTTHVALSVLGLVLIAFGTGGIKPCVAAFGGDQFQEEHVDERRKFFSIFYMSINAGSVLSTVITPILRGDVQCFGGDCYALAFGVPAALMVIALVVFIAGSGLYKKSPPEGNILLDVCKCMGFAIKRRWRSSKHDIKKAHWLDWAEDKYSKRLIQEIKMVLRVLLLYIPLPMFWALFDQQGSRWTLQATRMNMDFGSFILKPDQMQMLNALLILIFVPIFDMGVYPLIRLCRVNLTPLKKMAVGMIFAALAFVAATLVEVNVTKTVVEPPHAGQSLLQVLNLAEDTAQVTIPGSDLQPFQSYEDPWEYQSLQLDGVNKTLTAEVEYEGHLTNCTLFFTERKAYSLILYNEGRNIQCKLVEDHIEKSGSGDAFLRFVGAYPADLNLTVGSAFFNVSTGYEVTPNKSVERGEYTDVECMSRQGNHKVNLGLLDFGASYTFVLKSDPEGIFAHKMEDVHANNINIAWQIPQYVLLTAGEVMFSITGLEFSYSQAPANMKSVLQAGWLLTVAFGNVIVLIVAEGAGLEQWVEFLLFAGLLVVVCVIFSIMANFYTYVDADQLDKMFQDDEKENLKKGQMEDAYLHTTKM
;
A
#
# COMPACT_ATOMS: atom_id res chain seq x y z
N MET A 1 56.88 -42.47 -57.41
CA MET A 1 56.43 -41.06 -57.46
C MET A 1 55.15 -40.96 -56.64
N GLY A 2 55.29 -40.66 -55.35
CA GLY A 2 54.22 -40.74 -54.35
C GLY A 2 53.55 -39.39 -54.11
N LYS A 3 52.23 -39.44 -53.89
CA LYS A 3 51.37 -38.32 -53.47
C LYS A 3 51.66 -37.93 -52.01
N ILE A 4 51.79 -36.63 -51.75
CA ILE A 4 51.81 -35.96 -50.43
C ILE A 4 50.63 -34.98 -50.47
N LYS A 5 49.49 -35.24 -49.80
CA LYS A 5 49.11 -34.89 -48.41
C LYS A 5 49.22 -33.39 -48.08
N ASP A 6 48.12 -32.69 -48.26
CA ASP A 6 47.81 -31.42 -47.60
C ASP A 6 47.59 -31.66 -46.10
N ASN A 7 48.41 -31.02 -45.26
CA ASN A 7 48.17 -30.79 -43.85
C ASN A 7 49.06 -29.62 -43.42
N ASP A 8 48.42 -28.51 -43.09
CA ASP A 8 48.77 -27.47 -42.10
C ASP A 8 48.43 -26.09 -42.62
N LEU A 9 47.33 -25.52 -42.12
CA LEU A 9 47.29 -24.18 -41.50
C LEU A 9 45.86 -23.93 -40.99
N GLY A 10 45.69 -23.82 -39.67
CA GLY A 10 44.48 -23.19 -39.11
C GLY A 10 43.82 -23.84 -37.89
N SER A 11 44.54 -24.55 -37.01
CA SER A 11 44.02 -24.90 -35.67
C SER A 11 44.68 -24.03 -34.60
N LYS A 12 44.16 -22.80 -34.41
CA LYS A 12 44.33 -22.03 -33.18
C LYS A 12 43.12 -21.11 -33.00
N GLY A 13 42.26 -21.41 -32.03
CA GLY A 13 41.35 -20.39 -31.46
C GLY A 13 39.90 -20.75 -31.19
N GLU A 14 39.49 -22.02 -31.03
CA GLU A 14 38.20 -22.28 -30.38
C GLU A 14 38.36 -22.18 -28.86
N ALA A 15 37.94 -21.03 -28.31
CA ALA A 15 37.76 -20.86 -26.87
C ALA A 15 36.75 -21.91 -26.38
N ARG A 16 37.22 -22.83 -25.53
CA ARG A 16 36.44 -23.85 -24.84
C ARG A 16 35.21 -23.20 -24.18
N ALA A 17 34.02 -23.37 -24.77
CA ALA A 17 32.77 -22.94 -24.16
C ALA A 17 32.62 -23.66 -22.82
N LYS A 18 32.66 -22.92 -21.70
CA LYS A 18 32.40 -23.48 -20.37
C LYS A 18 30.96 -24.01 -20.36
N HIS A 19 30.80 -25.32 -20.26
CA HIS A 19 29.50 -25.95 -20.04
C HIS A 19 28.95 -25.43 -18.71
N THR A 20 27.91 -24.59 -18.76
CA THR A 20 27.22 -24.12 -17.56
C THR A 20 26.50 -25.31 -16.93
N PRO A 21 26.66 -25.58 -15.63
CA PRO A 21 25.96 -26.68 -14.98
C PRO A 21 24.44 -26.46 -15.05
N THR A 22 23.70 -27.50 -15.41
CA THR A 22 22.25 -27.47 -15.55
C THR A 22 21.56 -28.12 -14.34
N LEU A 23 20.31 -27.74 -14.07
CA LEU A 23 19.46 -28.39 -13.06
C LEU A 23 19.23 -29.84 -13.49
N CYS A 24 19.44 -30.79 -12.56
CA CYS A 24 19.36 -32.23 -12.84
C CYS A 24 18.06 -32.59 -13.59
N GLY A 25 18.19 -33.18 -14.78
CA GLY A 25 17.06 -33.59 -15.62
C GLY A 25 16.43 -32.48 -16.48
N THR A 26 17.04 -31.29 -16.58
CA THR A 26 16.51 -30.16 -17.36
C THR A 26 17.60 -29.42 -18.15
N ASN A 27 17.19 -28.60 -19.13
CA ASN A 27 18.07 -27.66 -19.84
C ASN A 27 18.28 -26.33 -19.08
N TYR A 28 17.79 -26.20 -17.84
CA TYR A 28 17.89 -24.94 -17.09
C TYR A 28 19.29 -24.74 -16.51
N PRO A 29 19.91 -23.56 -16.67
CA PRO A 29 21.12 -23.23 -15.93
C PRO A 29 20.87 -23.26 -14.43
N LEU A 30 21.77 -23.90 -13.66
CA LEU A 30 21.69 -23.95 -12.20
C LEU A 30 21.67 -22.55 -11.56
N SER A 31 22.24 -21.55 -12.23
CA SER A 31 22.21 -20.15 -11.83
C SER A 31 20.79 -19.59 -11.65
N ILE A 32 19.79 -20.12 -12.37
CA ILE A 32 18.40 -19.63 -12.31
C ILE A 32 17.78 -19.87 -10.94
N ALA A 33 18.09 -21.00 -10.29
CA ALA A 33 17.53 -21.31 -8.98
C ALA A 33 17.88 -20.23 -7.94
N PHE A 34 19.12 -19.73 -7.97
CA PHE A 34 19.57 -18.65 -7.09
C PHE A 34 18.82 -17.34 -7.34
N ILE A 35 18.53 -17.01 -8.61
CA ILE A 35 17.81 -15.80 -8.99
C ILE A 35 16.34 -15.87 -8.57
N VAL A 36 15.69 -17.03 -8.76
CA VAL A 36 14.29 -17.23 -8.35
C VAL A 36 14.14 -17.17 -6.83
N VAL A 37 15.02 -17.82 -6.06
CA VAL A 37 15.00 -17.74 -4.60
C VAL A 37 15.28 -16.32 -4.11
N ASN A 38 16.25 -15.63 -4.72
CA ASN A 38 16.48 -14.21 -4.44
C ASN A 38 15.23 -13.36 -4.67
N GLU A 39 14.54 -13.57 -5.81
CA GLU A 39 13.30 -12.84 -6.12
C GLU A 39 12.19 -13.15 -5.11
N PHE A 40 11.99 -14.42 -4.77
CA PHE A 40 11.00 -14.81 -3.75
C PHE A 40 11.24 -14.09 -2.41
N CYS A 41 12.47 -14.15 -1.91
CA CYS A 41 12.84 -13.57 -0.61
C CYS A 41 12.74 -12.04 -0.62
N GLU A 42 13.18 -11.38 -1.71
CA GLU A 42 13.06 -9.93 -1.84
C GLU A 42 11.59 -9.51 -1.92
N ARG A 43 10.75 -10.22 -2.69
CA ARG A 43 9.33 -9.89 -2.84
C ARG A 43 8.58 -10.10 -1.53
N PHE A 44 8.88 -11.18 -0.80
CA PHE A 44 8.37 -11.35 0.55
C PHE A 44 8.76 -10.17 1.45
N SER A 45 10.04 -9.78 1.43
CA SER A 45 10.54 -8.70 2.27
C SER A 45 9.85 -7.36 1.98
N TYR A 46 9.71 -7.02 0.69
CA TYR A 46 9.08 -5.78 0.25
C TYR A 46 7.59 -5.72 0.63
N TYR A 47 6.81 -6.73 0.22
CA TYR A 47 5.35 -6.71 0.43
C TYR A 47 4.98 -6.89 1.91
N GLY A 48 5.69 -7.74 2.66
CA GLY A 48 5.45 -7.93 4.09
C GLY A 48 5.69 -6.67 4.90
N MET A 49 6.82 -5.98 4.65
CA MET A 49 7.12 -4.71 5.31
C MET A 49 6.14 -3.61 4.90
N LYS A 50 5.80 -3.51 3.61
CA LYS A 50 4.85 -2.50 3.10
C LYS A 50 3.44 -2.71 3.70
N ALA A 51 2.99 -3.95 3.89
CA ALA A 51 1.65 -4.25 4.38
C ALA A 51 1.36 -3.69 5.78
N VAL A 52 2.32 -3.80 6.71
CA VAL A 52 2.15 -3.36 8.11
C VAL A 52 2.47 -1.87 8.32
N LEU A 53 2.93 -1.16 7.30
CA LEU A 53 3.58 0.14 7.45
C LEU A 53 2.62 1.24 7.90
N THR A 54 1.40 1.28 7.37
CA THR A 54 0.38 2.28 7.75
C THR A 54 -0.04 2.10 9.20
N LEU A 55 -0.23 0.86 9.68
CA LEU A 55 -0.55 0.59 11.07
C LEU A 55 0.61 0.91 12.01
N TYR A 56 1.85 0.68 11.58
CA TYR A 56 3.04 1.10 12.33
C TYR A 56 3.08 2.61 12.53
N PHE A 57 2.81 3.41 11.49
CA PHE A 57 2.78 4.87 11.62
C PHE A 57 1.68 5.33 12.58
N LEU A 58 0.49 4.75 12.46
CA LEU A 58 -0.66 5.11 13.27
C LEU A 58 -0.51 4.71 14.75
N HIS A 59 -0.11 3.47 15.02
CA HIS A 59 -0.14 2.91 16.37
C HIS A 59 1.18 2.99 17.11
N TYR A 60 2.32 2.91 16.41
CA TYR A 60 3.64 2.93 17.04
C TYR A 60 4.29 4.31 17.03
N LEU A 61 4.21 5.04 15.90
CA LEU A 61 4.71 6.42 15.83
C LEU A 61 3.69 7.47 16.26
N HIS A 62 2.44 7.06 16.50
CA HIS A 62 1.33 7.94 16.88
C HIS A 62 1.11 9.12 15.92
N TRP A 63 1.31 8.87 14.63
CA TRP A 63 0.95 9.82 13.58
C TRP A 63 -0.54 9.74 13.27
N ASP A 64 -1.12 10.85 12.83
CA ASP A 64 -2.51 10.85 12.36
C ASP A 64 -2.66 10.06 11.04
N LYS A 65 -3.92 9.85 10.63
CA LYS A 65 -4.27 9.05 9.45
C LYS A 65 -3.76 9.66 8.15
N ASP A 66 -3.72 10.98 8.05
CA ASP A 66 -3.35 11.69 6.83
C ASP A 66 -1.82 11.69 6.67
N LEU A 67 -1.09 12.01 7.74
CA LEU A 67 0.38 11.92 7.75
C LEU A 67 0.87 10.47 7.50
N SER A 68 0.22 9.48 8.12
CA SER A 68 0.52 8.06 7.89
C SER A 68 0.32 7.67 6.42
N THR A 69 -0.76 8.16 5.79
CA THR A 69 -1.05 7.94 4.37
C THR A 69 -0.02 8.66 3.50
N ALA A 70 0.30 9.92 3.79
CA ALA A 70 1.25 10.72 3.04
C ALA A 70 2.66 10.11 3.03
N VAL A 71 3.18 9.66 4.18
CA VAL A 71 4.52 9.05 4.26
C VAL A 71 4.55 7.68 3.57
N TYR A 72 3.48 6.88 3.68
CA TYR A 72 3.37 5.62 2.95
C TYR A 72 3.46 5.83 1.44
N HIS A 73 2.73 6.81 0.90
CA HIS A 73 2.75 7.13 -0.52
C HIS A 73 4.05 7.84 -0.95
N ALA A 74 4.67 8.66 -0.09
CA ALA A 74 6.01 9.21 -0.35
C ALA A 74 7.04 8.09 -0.53
N PHE A 75 7.02 7.10 0.37
CA PHE A 75 7.86 5.92 0.30
C PHE A 75 7.61 5.11 -0.99
N SER A 76 6.34 4.82 -1.30
CA SER A 76 5.97 4.07 -2.52
C SER A 76 6.40 4.84 -3.78
N SER A 77 6.20 6.16 -3.81
CA SER A 77 6.65 7.02 -4.90
C SER A 77 8.17 6.92 -5.12
N LEU A 78 8.95 7.01 -4.05
CA LEU A 78 10.40 6.89 -4.12
C LEU A 78 10.85 5.51 -4.61
N CYS A 79 10.17 4.43 -4.21
CA CYS A 79 10.43 3.06 -4.68
C CYS A 79 10.20 2.87 -6.18
N TYR A 80 9.29 3.63 -6.78
CA TYR A 80 8.97 3.57 -8.21
C TYR A 80 9.68 4.64 -9.05
N PHE A 81 10.26 5.67 -8.42
CA PHE A 81 11.11 6.66 -9.06
C PHE A 81 12.57 6.22 -9.19
N THR A 82 13.13 5.63 -8.12
CA THR A 82 14.52 5.16 -8.07
C THR A 82 14.92 4.04 -9.07
N PRO A 83 14.03 3.25 -9.69
CA PRO A 83 14.38 2.37 -10.81
C PRO A 83 15.09 3.08 -11.96
N VAL A 84 14.74 4.35 -12.24
CA VAL A 84 15.44 5.14 -13.27
C VAL A 84 16.93 5.28 -12.92
N LEU A 85 17.23 5.56 -11.65
CA LEU A 85 18.60 5.67 -11.15
C LEU A 85 19.32 4.31 -11.18
N GLY A 86 18.63 3.23 -10.78
CA GLY A 86 19.18 1.87 -10.82
C GLY A 86 19.59 1.43 -12.23
N ALA A 87 18.72 1.67 -13.21
CA ALA A 87 19.01 1.38 -14.61
C ALA A 87 20.21 2.22 -15.13
N LEU A 88 20.23 3.53 -14.84
CA LEU A 88 21.34 4.41 -15.20
C LEU A 88 22.69 3.92 -14.66
N ILE A 89 22.73 3.49 -13.39
CA ILE A 89 23.94 2.98 -12.73
C ILE A 89 24.38 1.64 -13.33
N ALA A 90 23.43 0.73 -13.59
CA ALA A 90 23.70 -0.58 -14.17
C ALA A 90 24.24 -0.47 -15.61
N ASP A 91 23.61 0.34 -16.45
CA ASP A 91 23.94 0.42 -17.86
C ASP A 91 25.19 1.29 -18.10
N SER A 92 25.39 2.36 -17.32
CA SER A 92 26.49 3.31 -17.57
C SER A 92 27.80 2.96 -16.87
N TRP A 93 27.76 2.35 -15.67
CA TRP A 93 28.92 2.33 -14.78
C TRP A 93 29.26 0.95 -14.22
N LEU A 94 28.33 0.31 -13.51
CA LEU A 94 28.65 -0.85 -12.66
C LEU A 94 28.35 -2.20 -13.33
N GLY A 95 27.44 -2.25 -14.31
CA GLY A 95 26.86 -3.48 -14.83
C GLY A 95 25.79 -4.05 -13.89
N LYS A 96 24.80 -4.77 -14.45
CA LYS A 96 23.63 -5.30 -13.72
C LYS A 96 24.01 -6.07 -12.45
N PHE A 97 24.99 -6.97 -12.52
CA PHE A 97 25.40 -7.82 -11.39
C PHE A 97 25.91 -7.02 -10.18
N LYS A 98 26.80 -6.04 -10.40
CA LYS A 98 27.35 -5.22 -9.31
C LYS A 98 26.31 -4.26 -8.76
N THR A 99 25.48 -3.69 -9.62
CA THR A 99 24.36 -2.83 -9.21
C THR A 99 23.40 -3.58 -8.28
N ILE A 100 23.02 -4.82 -8.63
CA ILE A 100 22.18 -5.65 -7.77
C ILE A 100 22.83 -5.83 -6.39
N ILE A 101 24.10 -6.23 -6.32
CA ILE A 101 24.77 -6.45 -5.02
C ILE A 101 24.84 -5.18 -4.17
N TYR A 102 25.34 -4.07 -4.72
CA TYR A 102 25.53 -2.85 -3.93
C TYR A 102 24.20 -2.26 -3.44
N LEU A 103 23.17 -2.26 -4.28
CA LEU A 103 21.86 -1.76 -3.89
C LEU A 103 21.13 -2.73 -2.96
N SER A 104 21.31 -4.04 -3.09
CA SER A 104 20.82 -5.02 -2.11
C SER A 104 21.49 -4.87 -0.75
N ILE A 105 22.76 -4.45 -0.67
CA ILE A 105 23.41 -4.13 0.62
C ILE A 105 22.74 -2.90 1.26
N VAL A 106 22.52 -1.83 0.49
CA VAL A 106 21.77 -0.65 0.96
C VAL A 106 20.38 -1.04 1.43
N TYR A 107 19.73 -1.96 0.70
CA TYR A 107 18.41 -2.48 1.04
C TYR A 107 18.41 -3.24 2.39
N VAL A 108 19.37 -4.14 2.59
CA VAL A 108 19.55 -4.85 3.87
C VAL A 108 19.76 -3.88 5.02
N ILE A 109 20.63 -2.88 4.84
CA ILE A 109 20.87 -1.85 5.88
C ILE A 109 19.57 -1.11 6.20
N GLY A 110 18.80 -0.71 5.18
CA GLY A 110 17.50 -0.05 5.39
C GLY A 110 16.52 -0.90 6.21
N HIS A 111 16.41 -2.19 5.92
CA HIS A 111 15.58 -3.12 6.69
C HIS A 111 16.05 -3.30 8.13
N VAL A 112 17.37 -3.44 8.35
CA VAL A 112 17.94 -3.55 9.71
C VAL A 112 17.68 -2.27 10.50
N VAL A 113 17.94 -1.11 9.92
CA VAL A 113 17.67 0.20 10.54
C VAL A 113 16.18 0.34 10.89
N LYS A 114 15.27 -0.08 9.99
CA LYS A 114 13.82 -0.03 10.24
C LYS A 114 13.38 -0.98 11.36
N SER A 115 13.92 -2.19 11.41
CA SER A 115 13.62 -3.18 12.45
C SER A 115 14.14 -2.73 13.82
N VAL A 116 15.38 -2.22 13.89
CA VAL A 116 15.95 -1.65 15.12
C VAL A 116 15.15 -0.42 15.59
N GLY A 117 14.72 0.43 14.66
CA GLY A 117 13.87 1.59 14.96
C GLY A 117 12.50 1.23 15.53
N ALA A 118 12.04 -0.02 15.38
CA ALA A 118 10.77 -0.52 15.91
C ALA A 118 10.92 -1.27 17.26
N ILE A 119 12.10 -1.22 17.89
CA ILE A 119 12.33 -1.76 19.24
C ILE A 119 12.07 -0.63 20.25
N PRO A 120 11.08 -0.74 21.17
CA PRO A 120 10.69 0.34 22.07
C PRO A 120 11.79 0.87 22.99
N THR A 121 12.84 0.08 23.25
CA THR A 121 13.95 0.47 24.13
C THR A 121 15.03 1.31 23.41
N VAL A 122 14.91 1.53 22.10
CA VAL A 122 15.94 2.20 21.29
C VAL A 122 15.62 3.70 21.13
N GLY A 123 16.10 4.48 22.11
CA GLY A 123 16.02 5.93 22.06
C GLY A 123 14.66 6.50 22.47
N ASP A 124 14.42 7.75 22.09
CA ASP A 124 13.17 8.48 22.31
C ASP A 124 12.30 8.47 21.04
N SER A 125 11.13 9.11 21.12
CA SER A 125 10.20 9.24 19.97
C SER A 125 10.88 9.84 18.73
N THR A 126 11.77 10.83 18.90
CA THR A 126 12.50 11.44 17.78
C THR A 126 13.46 10.46 17.12
N THR A 127 14.11 9.60 17.91
CA THR A 127 14.98 8.53 17.41
C THR A 127 14.18 7.49 16.62
N HIS A 128 13.01 7.06 17.11
CA HIS A 128 12.14 6.13 16.38
C HIS A 128 11.70 6.68 15.02
N VAL A 129 11.29 7.96 14.98
CA VAL A 129 10.94 8.63 13.74
C VAL A 129 12.13 8.71 12.78
N ALA A 130 13.30 9.15 13.27
CA ALA A 130 14.49 9.30 12.45
C ALA A 130 14.97 7.97 11.84
N LEU A 131 15.05 6.92 12.66
CA LEU A 131 15.41 5.56 12.20
C LEU A 131 14.37 5.01 11.23
N SER A 132 13.08 5.27 11.48
CA SER A 132 12.00 4.83 10.58
C SER A 132 12.12 5.47 9.19
N VAL A 133 12.23 6.79 9.13
CA VAL A 133 12.34 7.53 7.86
C VAL A 133 13.64 7.18 7.13
N LEU A 134 14.77 7.12 7.84
CA LEU A 134 16.04 6.71 7.27
C LEU A 134 15.98 5.29 6.69
N GLY A 135 15.40 4.35 7.43
CA GLY A 135 15.18 2.97 6.98
C GLY A 135 14.35 2.90 5.70
N LEU A 136 13.25 3.65 5.63
CA LEU A 136 12.38 3.71 4.45
C LEU A 136 13.06 4.30 3.22
N VAL A 137 13.84 5.37 3.39
CA VAL A 137 14.62 5.97 2.28
C VAL A 137 15.64 4.95 1.75
N LEU A 138 16.40 4.31 2.64
CA LEU A 138 17.38 3.28 2.24
C LEU A 138 16.71 2.10 1.54
N ILE A 139 15.58 1.62 2.06
CA ILE A 139 14.78 0.56 1.43
C ILE A 139 14.33 1.01 0.03
N ALA A 140 13.82 2.23 -0.12
CA ALA A 140 13.32 2.72 -1.40
C ALA A 140 14.42 2.77 -2.48
N PHE A 141 15.62 3.25 -2.14
CA PHE A 141 16.78 3.21 -3.02
C PHE A 141 17.22 1.77 -3.34
N GLY A 142 17.19 0.89 -2.34
CA GLY A 142 17.52 -0.52 -2.46
C GLY A 142 16.59 -1.25 -3.43
N THR A 143 15.30 -1.38 -3.09
CA THR A 143 14.30 -2.09 -3.91
C THR A 143 14.14 -1.45 -5.28
N GLY A 144 14.01 -0.12 -5.35
CA GLY A 144 13.75 0.55 -6.61
C GLY A 144 14.92 0.40 -7.58
N GLY A 145 16.16 0.53 -7.10
CA GLY A 145 17.30 0.42 -8.00
C GLY A 145 17.65 -1.02 -8.43
N ILE A 146 17.25 -2.06 -7.69
CA ILE A 146 17.41 -3.46 -8.15
C ILE A 146 16.31 -3.92 -9.11
N LYS A 147 15.08 -3.39 -8.99
CA LYS A 147 13.91 -3.77 -9.81
C LYS A 147 14.19 -3.88 -11.32
N PRO A 148 14.81 -2.89 -12.00
CA PRO A 148 15.05 -2.98 -13.44
C PRO A 148 16.17 -3.98 -13.79
N CYS A 149 17.01 -4.35 -12.81
CA CYS A 149 18.21 -5.14 -13.04
C CYS A 149 17.96 -6.64 -12.91
N VAL A 150 17.19 -7.09 -11.90
CA VAL A 150 17.09 -8.53 -11.55
C VAL A 150 16.39 -9.34 -12.64
N ALA A 151 15.22 -8.89 -13.12
CA ALA A 151 14.49 -9.60 -14.17
C ALA A 151 15.28 -9.67 -15.48
N ALA A 152 15.95 -8.56 -15.85
CA ALA A 152 16.83 -8.51 -17.02
C ALA A 152 18.03 -9.44 -16.85
N PHE A 153 18.68 -9.43 -15.68
CA PHE A 153 19.82 -10.29 -15.39
C PHE A 153 19.47 -11.78 -15.41
N GLY A 154 18.27 -12.14 -14.94
CA GLY A 154 17.74 -13.51 -15.05
C GLY A 154 17.50 -13.95 -16.49
N GLY A 155 16.94 -13.07 -17.32
CA GLY A 155 16.77 -13.31 -18.76
C GLY A 155 18.10 -13.52 -19.49
N ASP A 156 19.14 -12.78 -19.10
CA ASP A 156 20.49 -12.84 -19.71
C ASP A 156 21.22 -14.18 -19.47
N GLN A 157 20.73 -15.02 -18.55
CA GLN A 157 21.33 -16.33 -18.25
C GLN A 157 21.03 -17.39 -19.32
N PHE A 158 20.01 -17.18 -20.15
CA PHE A 158 19.66 -18.08 -21.24
C PHE A 158 20.41 -17.71 -22.53
N GLN A 159 20.78 -18.71 -23.33
CA GLN A 159 21.31 -18.48 -24.67
C GLN A 159 20.18 -18.05 -25.63
N GLU A 160 20.53 -17.41 -26.75
CA GLU A 160 19.56 -16.91 -27.75
C GLU A 160 18.68 -18.02 -28.35
N GLU A 161 19.22 -19.24 -28.43
CA GLU A 161 18.56 -20.41 -29.01
C GLU A 161 17.47 -21.03 -28.10
N HIS A 162 17.50 -20.75 -26.79
CA HIS A 162 16.58 -21.32 -25.78
C HIS A 162 15.40 -20.40 -25.46
N VAL A 163 14.59 -20.08 -26.47
CA VAL A 163 13.45 -19.13 -26.34
C VAL A 163 12.35 -19.69 -25.45
N ASP A 164 12.03 -20.98 -25.54
CA ASP A 164 10.95 -21.62 -24.79
C ASP A 164 11.30 -21.76 -23.30
N GLU A 165 12.54 -22.12 -22.97
CA GLU A 165 13.01 -22.19 -21.58
C GLU A 165 12.99 -20.82 -20.91
N ARG A 166 13.34 -19.76 -21.66
CA ARG A 166 13.29 -18.37 -21.20
C ARG A 166 11.86 -17.91 -20.91
N ARG A 167 10.88 -18.25 -21.76
CA ARG A 167 9.46 -17.96 -21.48
C ARG A 167 8.99 -18.63 -20.19
N LYS A 168 9.28 -19.92 -20.04
CA LYS A 168 8.95 -20.68 -18.82
C LYS A 168 9.64 -20.11 -17.57
N PHE A 169 10.88 -19.60 -17.69
CA PHE A 169 11.53 -18.87 -16.60
C PHE A 169 10.73 -17.65 -16.15
N PHE A 170 10.27 -16.81 -17.08
CA PHE A 170 9.45 -15.65 -16.72
C PHE A 170 8.12 -16.06 -16.06
N SER A 171 7.53 -17.19 -16.43
CA SER A 171 6.36 -17.74 -15.73
C SER A 171 6.69 -18.17 -14.29
N ILE A 172 7.81 -18.87 -14.06
CA ILE A 172 8.27 -19.25 -12.71
C ILE A 172 8.60 -18.01 -11.87
N PHE A 173 9.25 -17.03 -12.48
CA PHE A 173 9.59 -15.74 -11.86
C PHE A 173 8.32 -15.00 -11.43
N TYR A 174 7.30 -14.96 -12.29
CA TYR A 174 6.00 -14.37 -11.98
C TYR A 174 5.27 -15.11 -10.86
N MET A 175 5.30 -16.45 -10.85
CA MET A 175 4.73 -17.25 -9.77
C MET A 175 5.44 -16.97 -8.44
N SER A 176 6.77 -16.84 -8.46
CA SER A 176 7.59 -16.50 -7.30
C SER A 176 7.22 -15.14 -6.70
N ILE A 177 7.00 -14.12 -7.55
CA ILE A 177 6.56 -12.79 -7.11
C ILE A 177 5.23 -12.86 -6.37
N ASN A 178 4.23 -13.50 -6.97
CA ASN A 178 2.89 -13.58 -6.39
C ASN A 178 2.86 -14.45 -5.12
N ALA A 179 3.61 -15.56 -5.10
CA ALA A 179 3.75 -16.39 -3.90
C ALA A 179 4.40 -15.62 -2.75
N GLY A 180 5.48 -14.87 -3.02
CA GLY A 180 6.12 -14.00 -2.03
C GLY A 180 5.18 -12.92 -1.50
N SER A 181 4.39 -12.30 -2.38
CA SER A 181 3.38 -11.29 -2.01
C SER A 181 2.27 -11.86 -1.12
N VAL A 182 1.64 -12.97 -1.51
CA VAL A 182 0.57 -13.61 -0.71
C VAL A 182 1.10 -14.06 0.65
N LEU A 183 2.24 -14.77 0.68
CA LEU A 183 2.77 -15.28 1.94
C LEU A 183 3.20 -14.17 2.89
N SER A 184 3.80 -13.10 2.38
CA SER A 184 4.24 -11.98 3.22
C SER A 184 3.08 -11.14 3.76
N THR A 185 2.04 -10.90 2.95
CA THR A 185 0.82 -10.19 3.38
C THR A 185 -0.05 -11.02 4.33
N VAL A 186 0.16 -12.33 4.42
CA VAL A 186 -0.46 -13.18 5.46
C VAL A 186 0.40 -13.23 6.72
N ILE A 187 1.68 -13.61 6.57
CA ILE A 187 2.56 -13.97 7.69
C ILE A 187 3.03 -12.72 8.46
N THR A 188 3.41 -11.64 7.78
CA THR A 188 3.96 -10.46 8.47
C THR A 188 2.94 -9.78 9.38
N PRO A 189 1.66 -9.59 8.96
CA PRO A 189 0.59 -9.16 9.87
C PRO A 189 0.33 -10.09 11.06
N ILE A 190 0.41 -11.41 10.86
CA ILE A 190 0.30 -12.41 11.95
C ILE A 190 1.43 -12.21 12.96
N LEU A 191 2.67 -12.08 12.50
CA LEU A 191 3.82 -11.85 13.38
C LEU A 191 3.73 -10.52 14.14
N ARG A 192 3.05 -9.52 13.58
CA ARG A 192 2.86 -8.20 14.18
C ARG A 192 1.79 -8.23 15.29
N GLY A 193 0.66 -8.89 15.05
CA GLY A 193 -0.49 -8.86 15.98
C GLY A 193 -0.71 -10.10 16.86
N ASP A 194 -0.26 -11.30 16.45
CA ASP A 194 -0.45 -12.53 17.26
C ASP A 194 0.75 -12.82 18.18
N VAL A 195 1.87 -12.15 17.96
CA VAL A 195 3.06 -12.27 18.81
C VAL A 195 3.20 -11.00 19.63
N GLN A 196 3.19 -11.14 20.96
CA GLN A 196 3.45 -10.01 21.86
C GLN A 196 4.95 -9.87 22.13
N CYS A 197 5.46 -8.65 21.95
CA CYS A 197 6.83 -8.28 22.28
C CYS A 197 6.83 -6.94 23.02
N PHE A 198 7.70 -6.81 24.03
CA PHE A 198 7.87 -5.54 24.77
C PHE A 198 6.57 -4.96 25.36
N GLY A 199 5.57 -5.81 25.64
CA GLY A 199 4.29 -5.40 26.23
C GLY A 199 3.19 -5.01 25.23
N GLY A 200 3.34 -5.28 23.93
CA GLY A 200 2.30 -5.05 22.91
C GLY A 200 2.60 -5.72 21.57
N ASP A 201 2.01 -5.18 20.48
CA ASP A 201 2.22 -5.63 19.10
C ASP A 201 3.71 -5.65 18.70
N CYS A 202 4.14 -6.76 18.08
CA CYS A 202 5.55 -6.99 17.79
C CYS A 202 6.00 -6.46 16.41
N TYR A 203 6.02 -5.13 16.24
CA TYR A 203 6.54 -4.50 15.02
C TYR A 203 8.02 -4.80 14.74
N ALA A 204 8.85 -4.94 15.79
CA ALA A 204 10.25 -5.30 15.64
C ALA A 204 10.45 -6.63 14.89
N LEU A 205 9.65 -7.65 15.23
CA LEU A 205 9.66 -8.96 14.55
C LEU A 205 9.06 -8.87 13.16
N ALA A 206 7.95 -8.14 13.00
CA ALA A 206 7.28 -7.93 11.73
C ALA A 206 8.20 -7.27 10.68
N PHE A 207 9.11 -6.38 11.09
CA PHE A 207 10.15 -5.83 10.22
C PHE A 207 11.44 -6.67 10.18
N GLY A 208 11.73 -7.41 11.26
CA GLY A 208 12.92 -8.24 11.39
C GLY A 208 12.90 -9.48 10.49
N VAL A 209 11.75 -10.12 10.29
CA VAL A 209 11.63 -11.28 9.38
C VAL A 209 11.87 -10.89 7.91
N PRO A 210 11.25 -9.81 7.38
CA PRO A 210 11.65 -9.21 6.10
C PRO A 210 13.16 -8.92 6.03
N ALA A 211 13.75 -8.31 7.07
CA ALA A 211 15.19 -8.03 7.09
C ALA A 211 16.04 -9.29 6.95
N ALA A 212 15.72 -10.35 7.69
CA ALA A 212 16.41 -11.63 7.61
C ALA A 212 16.26 -12.27 6.22
N LEU A 213 15.07 -12.23 5.63
CA LEU A 213 14.84 -12.74 4.28
C LEU A 213 15.58 -11.94 3.22
N MET A 214 15.70 -10.62 3.37
CA MET A 214 16.50 -9.80 2.47
C MET A 214 18.01 -10.11 2.57
N VAL A 215 18.50 -10.41 3.78
CA VAL A 215 19.88 -10.92 3.97
C VAL A 215 20.06 -12.26 3.27
N ILE A 216 19.10 -13.17 3.42
CA ILE A 216 19.11 -14.48 2.74
C ILE A 216 19.11 -14.27 1.22
N ALA A 217 18.27 -13.37 0.69
CA ALA A 217 18.22 -13.05 -0.74
C ALA A 217 19.60 -12.63 -1.26
N LEU A 218 20.28 -11.71 -0.56
CA LEU A 218 21.61 -11.25 -0.91
C LEU A 218 22.66 -12.36 -0.86
N VAL A 219 22.66 -13.17 0.21
CA VAL A 219 23.62 -14.28 0.37
C VAL A 219 23.43 -15.33 -0.72
N VAL A 220 22.19 -15.72 -1.01
CA VAL A 220 21.85 -16.66 -2.08
C VAL A 220 22.29 -16.11 -3.43
N PHE A 221 22.00 -14.83 -3.71
CA PHE A 221 22.42 -14.21 -4.97
C PHE A 221 23.95 -14.21 -5.11
N ILE A 222 24.70 -13.87 -4.07
CA ILE A 222 26.18 -13.89 -4.08
C ILE A 222 26.72 -15.31 -4.21
N ALA A 223 26.10 -16.31 -3.58
CA ALA A 223 26.52 -17.70 -3.69
C ALA A 223 26.48 -18.21 -5.14
N GLY A 224 25.51 -17.75 -5.93
CA GLY A 224 25.42 -18.05 -7.37
C GLY A 224 26.45 -17.31 -8.25
N SER A 225 27.28 -16.41 -7.69
CA SER A 225 28.14 -15.50 -8.46
C SER A 225 29.16 -16.17 -9.40
N GLY A 226 29.59 -17.39 -9.08
CA GLY A 226 30.48 -18.19 -9.93
C GLY A 226 29.80 -18.81 -11.14
N LEU A 227 28.46 -18.90 -11.14
CA LEU A 227 27.64 -19.54 -12.17
C LEU A 227 27.01 -18.54 -13.15
N TYR A 228 26.94 -17.26 -12.80
CA TYR A 228 26.28 -16.26 -13.63
C TYR A 228 27.07 -15.86 -14.86
N LYS A 229 26.35 -15.70 -15.97
CA LYS A 229 26.81 -14.93 -17.13
C LYS A 229 26.71 -13.45 -16.80
N LYS A 230 27.85 -12.75 -16.84
CA LYS A 230 27.96 -11.31 -16.50
C LYS A 230 28.28 -10.53 -17.77
N SER A 231 27.26 -9.90 -18.35
CA SER A 231 27.44 -9.03 -19.51
C SER A 231 28.10 -7.71 -19.12
N PRO A 232 28.96 -7.13 -19.98
CA PRO A 232 29.51 -5.80 -19.76
C PRO A 232 28.39 -4.73 -19.79
N PRO A 233 28.62 -3.53 -19.24
CA PRO A 233 27.67 -2.43 -19.34
C PRO A 233 27.46 -2.03 -20.81
N GLU A 234 26.21 -2.06 -21.26
CA GLU A 234 25.79 -1.58 -22.58
C GLU A 234 25.44 -0.09 -22.43
N GLY A 235 25.97 0.76 -23.32
CA GLY A 235 25.90 2.22 -23.19
C GLY A 235 24.50 2.79 -22.93
N ASN A 236 24.46 4.01 -22.39
CA ASN A 236 23.23 4.58 -21.85
C ASN A 236 22.30 5.18 -22.92
N ILE A 237 21.36 4.36 -23.37
CA ILE A 237 20.33 4.72 -24.36
C ILE A 237 19.47 5.90 -23.86
N LEU A 238 19.14 5.95 -22.56
CA LEU A 238 18.35 7.05 -22.00
C LEU A 238 19.07 8.40 -22.13
N LEU A 239 20.37 8.42 -21.87
CA LEU A 239 21.21 9.60 -22.00
C LEU A 239 21.31 10.07 -23.47
N ASP A 240 21.41 9.14 -24.41
CA ASP A 240 21.44 9.46 -25.84
C ASP A 240 20.10 10.02 -26.32
N VAL A 241 18.97 9.48 -25.85
CA VAL A 241 17.63 10.04 -26.08
C VAL A 241 17.55 11.47 -25.53
N CYS A 242 17.95 11.71 -24.28
CA CYS A 242 17.92 13.04 -23.68
C CYS A 242 18.83 14.04 -24.42
N LYS A 243 20.04 13.64 -24.83
CA LYS A 243 20.97 14.47 -25.60
C LYS A 243 20.44 14.78 -27.00
N CYS A 244 19.81 13.82 -27.68
CA CYS A 244 19.19 14.01 -28.97
C CYS A 244 18.01 14.99 -28.88
N MET A 245 17.12 14.81 -27.91
CA MET A 245 16.00 15.72 -27.65
C MET A 245 16.48 17.14 -27.30
N GLY A 246 17.44 17.26 -26.38
CA GLY A 246 18.01 18.55 -25.99
C GLY A 246 18.68 19.28 -27.15
N PHE A 247 19.39 18.56 -28.02
CA PHE A 247 19.99 19.11 -29.23
C PHE A 247 18.91 19.60 -30.22
N ALA A 248 17.86 18.81 -30.45
CA ALA A 248 16.74 19.20 -31.32
C ALA A 248 16.03 20.47 -30.80
N ILE A 249 15.72 20.54 -29.50
CA ILE A 249 15.06 21.70 -28.87
C ILE A 249 15.96 22.94 -28.96
N LYS A 250 17.23 22.81 -28.59
CA LYS A 250 18.20 23.92 -28.65
C LYS A 250 18.33 24.47 -30.07
N ARG A 251 18.31 23.59 -31.08
CA ARG A 251 18.41 24.01 -32.47
C ARG A 251 17.12 24.61 -33.01
N ARG A 252 15.96 24.05 -32.65
CA ARG A 252 14.65 24.64 -32.95
C ARG A 252 14.55 26.06 -32.40
N TRP A 253 15.04 26.30 -31.18
CA TRP A 253 15.01 27.63 -30.57
C TRP A 253 16.04 28.60 -31.18
N ARG A 254 17.15 28.08 -31.71
CA ARG A 254 18.17 28.88 -32.43
C ARG A 254 17.91 29.04 -33.92
N SER A 255 16.85 28.42 -34.43
CA SER A 255 16.49 28.44 -35.84
C SER A 255 16.00 29.82 -36.27
N SER A 256 16.45 30.27 -37.45
CA SER A 256 16.03 31.53 -38.06
C SER A 256 14.80 31.33 -38.95
N LYS A 257 14.06 32.40 -39.27
CA LYS A 257 12.91 32.38 -40.20
C LYS A 257 13.21 31.82 -41.60
N HIS A 258 14.49 31.72 -41.98
CA HIS A 258 14.94 31.24 -43.29
C HIS A 258 15.27 29.74 -43.32
N ASP A 259 15.24 29.03 -42.19
CA ASP A 259 15.45 27.59 -42.18
C ASP A 259 14.22 26.84 -42.71
N ILE A 260 14.45 25.73 -43.42
CA ILE A 260 13.39 24.85 -43.90
C ILE A 260 12.60 24.30 -42.70
N LYS A 261 11.29 24.58 -42.66
CA LYS A 261 10.41 24.03 -41.63
C LYS A 261 10.39 22.51 -41.74
N LYS A 262 10.91 21.84 -40.71
CA LYS A 262 10.81 20.38 -40.55
C LYS A 262 9.40 19.98 -40.11
N ALA A 263 8.94 18.79 -40.53
CA ALA A 263 7.60 18.28 -40.22
C ALA A 263 7.42 17.93 -38.74
N HIS A 264 8.45 17.38 -38.08
CA HIS A 264 8.46 17.14 -36.64
C HIS A 264 9.60 17.91 -35.96
N TRP A 265 9.39 18.33 -34.70
CA TRP A 265 10.39 19.12 -33.95
C TRP A 265 11.69 18.35 -33.67
N LEU A 266 11.64 17.02 -33.67
CA LEU A 266 12.81 16.17 -33.46
C LEU A 266 13.70 16.05 -34.71
N ASP A 267 13.19 16.37 -35.90
CA ASP A 267 13.95 16.29 -37.16
C ASP A 267 15.06 17.36 -37.24
N TRP A 268 15.07 18.32 -36.32
CA TRP A 268 16.18 19.26 -36.14
C TRP A 268 17.46 18.58 -35.63
N ALA A 269 17.39 17.33 -35.18
CA ALA A 269 18.53 16.51 -34.80
C ALA A 269 19.17 15.71 -35.95
N GLU A 270 18.58 15.72 -37.15
CA GLU A 270 18.99 14.90 -38.30
C GLU A 270 20.45 15.10 -38.72
N ASP A 271 21.02 16.27 -38.44
CA ASP A 271 22.40 16.60 -38.82
C ASP A 271 23.46 15.99 -37.90
N LYS A 272 23.07 15.51 -36.70
CA LYS A 272 23.99 14.94 -35.70
C LYS A 272 23.65 13.51 -35.34
N TYR A 273 22.39 13.11 -35.42
CA TYR A 273 21.90 11.81 -35.00
C TYR A 273 21.29 11.05 -36.17
N SER A 274 21.35 9.72 -36.12
CA SER A 274 20.85 8.86 -37.19
C SER A 274 19.33 9.00 -37.34
N LYS A 275 18.83 8.89 -38.59
CA LYS A 275 17.38 8.93 -38.87
C LYS A 275 16.63 7.83 -38.12
N ARG A 276 17.25 6.66 -37.96
CA ARG A 276 16.74 5.53 -37.17
C ARG A 276 16.49 5.96 -35.71
N LEU A 277 17.51 6.51 -35.03
CA LEU A 277 17.38 6.95 -33.63
C LEU A 277 16.28 8.01 -33.47
N ILE A 278 16.17 8.95 -34.43
CA ILE A 278 15.12 9.98 -34.41
C ILE A 278 13.72 9.36 -34.53
N GLN A 279 13.53 8.34 -35.39
CA GLN A 279 12.24 7.66 -35.51
C GLN A 279 11.91 6.80 -34.29
N GLU A 280 12.90 6.09 -33.74
CA GLU A 280 12.76 5.33 -32.48
C GLU A 280 12.32 6.23 -31.32
N ILE A 281 12.94 7.41 -31.17
CA ILE A 281 12.54 8.41 -30.17
C ILE A 281 11.12 8.92 -30.42
N LYS A 282 10.71 9.16 -31.69
CA LYS A 282 9.34 9.56 -32.00
C LYS A 282 8.32 8.50 -31.58
N MET A 283 8.62 7.22 -31.78
CA MET A 283 7.75 6.12 -31.33
C MET A 283 7.60 6.12 -29.81
N VAL A 284 8.72 6.18 -29.09
CA VAL A 284 8.74 6.22 -27.62
C VAL A 284 7.96 7.43 -27.10
N LEU A 285 8.16 8.62 -27.67
CA LEU A 285 7.43 9.83 -27.27
C LEU A 285 5.92 9.73 -27.49
N ARG A 286 5.46 9.04 -28.53
CA ARG A 286 4.01 8.79 -28.73
C ARG A 286 3.43 7.93 -27.63
N VAL A 287 4.15 6.90 -27.17
CA VAL A 287 3.71 6.05 -26.05
C VAL A 287 3.78 6.82 -24.73
N LEU A 288 4.87 7.56 -24.47
CA LEU A 288 5.00 8.38 -23.27
C LEU A 288 3.92 9.48 -23.18
N LEU A 289 3.45 10.01 -24.31
CA LEU A 289 2.31 10.93 -24.32
C LEU A 289 1.04 10.25 -23.79
N LEU A 290 0.78 8.98 -24.17
CA LEU A 290 -0.34 8.19 -23.63
C LEU A 290 -0.18 7.85 -22.14
N TYR A 291 1.04 7.93 -21.59
CA TYR A 291 1.29 7.67 -20.17
C TYR A 291 0.86 8.81 -19.25
N ILE A 292 0.76 10.05 -19.76
CA ILE A 292 0.42 11.23 -18.96
C ILE A 292 -0.84 11.05 -18.08
N PRO A 293 -1.96 10.50 -18.58
CA PRO A 293 -3.16 10.26 -17.76
C PRO A 293 -3.04 9.06 -16.79
N LEU A 294 -2.13 8.12 -17.01
CA LEU A 294 -2.07 6.86 -16.27
C LEU A 294 -1.77 6.95 -14.76
N PRO A 295 -1.06 7.97 -14.23
CA PRO A 295 -0.85 8.13 -12.79
C PRO A 295 -2.11 8.06 -11.94
N MET A 296 -3.26 8.52 -12.46
CA MET A 296 -4.51 8.47 -11.69
C MET A 296 -4.97 7.04 -11.39
N PHE A 297 -4.74 6.08 -12.30
CA PHE A 297 -5.06 4.68 -12.00
C PHE A 297 -4.25 4.18 -10.80
N TRP A 298 -2.95 4.49 -10.79
CA TRP A 298 -2.05 4.11 -9.70
C TRP A 298 -2.36 4.83 -8.38
N ALA A 299 -2.85 6.07 -8.45
CA ALA A 299 -3.33 6.81 -7.30
C ALA A 299 -4.50 6.11 -6.60
N LEU A 300 -5.37 5.42 -7.34
CA LEU A 300 -6.43 4.60 -6.75
C LEU A 300 -5.87 3.24 -6.30
N PHE A 301 -5.07 2.60 -7.14
CA PHE A 301 -4.57 1.25 -6.90
C PHE A 301 -3.73 1.10 -5.63
N ASP A 302 -2.82 2.04 -5.36
CA ASP A 302 -1.90 1.94 -4.21
C ASP A 302 -2.58 2.26 -2.85
N GLN A 303 -3.83 2.74 -2.84
CA GLN A 303 -4.56 3.03 -1.59
C GLN A 303 -5.00 1.78 -0.81
N GLN A 304 -4.93 0.61 -1.45
CA GLN A 304 -5.24 -0.67 -0.78
C GLN A 304 -4.41 -0.89 0.50
N GLY A 305 -3.15 -0.43 0.51
CA GLY A 305 -2.27 -0.55 1.68
C GLY A 305 -2.26 0.64 2.62
N SER A 306 -3.05 1.68 2.36
CA SER A 306 -3.20 2.86 3.21
C SER A 306 -4.67 3.05 3.62
N ARG A 307 -5.45 3.85 2.89
CA ARG A 307 -6.84 4.20 3.21
C ARG A 307 -7.76 2.99 3.36
N TRP A 308 -7.59 1.94 2.54
CA TRP A 308 -8.42 0.73 2.69
C TRP A 308 -8.04 -0.10 3.92
N THR A 309 -6.77 -0.07 4.32
CA THR A 309 -6.34 -0.66 5.59
C THR A 309 -6.94 0.12 6.78
N LEU A 310 -6.96 1.46 6.71
CA LEU A 310 -7.61 2.33 7.70
C LEU A 310 -9.16 2.25 7.72
N GLN A 311 -9.77 1.85 6.60
CA GLN A 311 -11.18 1.46 6.58
C GLN A 311 -11.37 0.15 7.34
N ALA A 312 -10.53 -0.86 7.05
CA ALA A 312 -10.62 -2.19 7.61
C ALA A 312 -10.42 -2.22 9.14
N THR A 313 -9.62 -1.31 9.73
CA THR A 313 -9.46 -1.21 11.20
C THR A 313 -10.76 -0.85 11.92
N ARG A 314 -11.74 -0.29 11.21
CA ARG A 314 -13.06 0.10 11.74
C ARG A 314 -14.17 -0.89 11.38
N MET A 315 -13.80 -2.08 10.89
CA MET A 315 -14.74 -3.13 10.49
C MET A 315 -14.70 -4.29 11.49
N ASN A 316 -15.71 -5.15 11.44
CA ASN A 316 -15.73 -6.39 12.18
C ASN A 316 -14.79 -7.42 11.52
N MET A 317 -13.77 -7.86 12.26
CA MET A 317 -12.73 -8.77 11.80
C MET A 317 -13.09 -10.26 11.93
N ASP A 318 -14.27 -10.58 12.47
CA ASP A 318 -14.69 -11.96 12.73
C ASP A 318 -15.17 -12.68 11.46
N PHE A 319 -14.56 -13.82 11.14
CA PHE A 319 -15.12 -14.78 10.17
C PHE A 319 -15.72 -16.02 10.86
N GLY A 320 -15.93 -15.95 12.18
CA GLY A 320 -16.43 -17.01 13.05
C GLY A 320 -15.36 -18.05 13.41
N SER A 321 -14.59 -18.53 12.42
CA SER A 321 -13.55 -19.55 12.61
C SER A 321 -12.14 -18.99 12.81
N PHE A 322 -11.89 -17.78 12.32
CA PHE A 322 -10.64 -17.06 12.48
C PHE A 322 -10.89 -15.56 12.46
N ILE A 323 -9.95 -14.80 13.04
CA ILE A 323 -9.97 -13.33 13.04
C ILE A 323 -8.99 -12.86 11.97
N LEU A 324 -9.47 -12.08 11.01
CA LEU A 324 -8.66 -11.56 9.92
C LEU A 324 -8.21 -10.12 10.22
N LYS A 325 -6.91 -9.89 10.29
CA LYS A 325 -6.35 -8.57 10.59
C LYS A 325 -6.55 -7.60 9.40
N PRO A 326 -6.67 -6.28 9.66
CA PRO A 326 -7.02 -5.30 8.62
C PRO A 326 -6.05 -5.26 7.44
N ASP A 327 -4.76 -5.30 7.72
CA ASP A 327 -3.65 -5.30 6.75
C ASP A 327 -3.44 -6.64 6.03
N GLN A 328 -4.08 -7.73 6.47
CA GLN A 328 -4.08 -9.00 5.71
C GLN A 328 -4.97 -8.92 4.47
N MET A 329 -5.91 -7.97 4.39
CA MET A 329 -6.79 -7.81 3.22
C MET A 329 -6.02 -7.55 1.93
N GLN A 330 -4.79 -7.00 2.02
CA GLN A 330 -3.91 -6.79 0.88
C GLN A 330 -3.53 -8.09 0.14
N MET A 331 -3.60 -9.25 0.82
CA MET A 331 -3.36 -10.56 0.18
C MET A 331 -4.33 -10.84 -0.96
N LEU A 332 -5.55 -10.29 -0.89
CA LEU A 332 -6.60 -10.54 -1.86
C LEU A 332 -6.18 -10.09 -3.25
N ASN A 333 -5.48 -8.96 -3.38
CA ASN A 333 -5.05 -8.50 -4.70
C ASN A 333 -4.14 -9.52 -5.39
N ALA A 334 -3.07 -9.96 -4.72
CA ALA A 334 -2.13 -10.92 -5.29
C ALA A 334 -2.78 -12.29 -5.55
N LEU A 335 -3.67 -12.75 -4.67
CA LEU A 335 -4.44 -13.98 -4.88
C LEU A 335 -5.39 -13.87 -6.08
N LEU A 336 -6.13 -12.77 -6.18
CA LEU A 336 -7.09 -12.52 -7.25
C LEU A 336 -6.39 -12.34 -8.60
N ILE A 337 -5.19 -11.75 -8.66
CA ILE A 337 -4.40 -11.68 -9.90
C ILE A 337 -4.14 -13.09 -10.44
N LEU A 338 -3.67 -14.02 -9.59
CA LEU A 338 -3.38 -15.40 -9.99
C LEU A 338 -4.62 -16.13 -10.54
N ILE A 339 -5.80 -15.75 -10.05
CA ILE A 339 -7.09 -16.31 -10.49
C ILE A 339 -7.61 -15.59 -11.74
N PHE A 340 -7.52 -14.27 -11.80
CA PHE A 340 -8.13 -13.45 -12.84
C PHE A 340 -7.35 -13.46 -14.14
N VAL A 341 -6.01 -13.49 -14.10
CA VAL A 341 -5.22 -13.58 -15.34
C VAL A 341 -5.67 -14.75 -16.23
N PRO A 342 -5.71 -16.01 -15.76
CA PRO A 342 -6.17 -17.11 -16.60
C PRO A 342 -7.66 -17.01 -16.95
N ILE A 343 -8.52 -16.51 -16.05
CA ILE A 343 -9.95 -16.32 -16.33
C ILE A 343 -10.17 -15.30 -17.46
N PHE A 344 -9.44 -14.19 -17.45
CA PHE A 344 -9.56 -13.16 -18.48
C PHE A 344 -9.01 -13.63 -19.82
N ASP A 345 -7.84 -14.27 -19.82
CA ASP A 345 -7.19 -14.72 -21.06
C ASP A 345 -7.90 -15.92 -21.71
N MET A 346 -8.33 -16.90 -20.92
CA MET A 346 -8.95 -18.14 -21.44
C MET A 346 -10.47 -18.10 -21.46
N GLY A 347 -11.10 -17.24 -20.66
CA GLY A 347 -12.56 -17.13 -20.54
C GLY A 347 -13.09 -15.82 -21.12
N VAL A 348 -12.84 -14.70 -20.45
CA VAL A 348 -13.50 -13.41 -20.73
C VAL A 348 -13.16 -12.89 -22.14
N TYR A 349 -11.88 -12.80 -22.50
CA TYR A 349 -11.50 -12.26 -23.82
C TYR A 349 -11.98 -13.13 -25.00
N PRO A 350 -11.89 -14.47 -24.95
CA PRO A 350 -12.50 -15.33 -25.97
C PRO A 350 -14.01 -15.16 -26.10
N LEU A 351 -14.74 -15.04 -24.98
CA LEU A 351 -16.19 -14.82 -24.99
C LEU A 351 -16.56 -13.46 -25.60
N ILE A 352 -15.82 -12.39 -25.27
CA ILE A 352 -16.02 -11.06 -25.89
C ILE A 352 -15.78 -11.11 -27.40
N ARG A 353 -14.75 -11.86 -27.85
CA ARG A 353 -14.49 -12.08 -29.29
C ARG A 353 -15.63 -12.86 -29.95
N LEU A 354 -16.24 -13.82 -29.25
CA LEU A 354 -17.41 -14.55 -29.75
C LEU A 354 -18.62 -13.63 -29.96
N CYS A 355 -18.78 -12.62 -29.10
CA CYS A 355 -19.76 -11.54 -29.26
C CYS A 355 -19.41 -10.51 -30.36
N ARG A 356 -18.37 -10.76 -31.17
CA ARG A 356 -17.88 -9.89 -32.26
C ARG A 356 -17.45 -8.48 -31.82
N VAL A 357 -17.10 -8.30 -30.55
CA VAL A 357 -16.57 -7.03 -30.04
C VAL A 357 -15.04 -7.06 -30.07
N ASN A 358 -14.43 -6.20 -30.89
CA ASN A 358 -12.98 -6.06 -30.95
C ASN A 358 -12.47 -5.11 -29.85
N LEU A 359 -11.93 -5.72 -28.78
CA LEU A 359 -11.35 -5.03 -27.64
C LEU A 359 -9.85 -4.78 -27.89
N THR A 360 -9.51 -3.60 -28.42
CA THR A 360 -8.11 -3.17 -28.60
C THR A 360 -7.41 -2.98 -27.25
N PRO A 361 -6.07 -3.06 -27.16
CA PRO A 361 -5.34 -2.90 -25.89
C PRO A 361 -5.70 -1.60 -25.16
N LEU A 362 -5.76 -0.47 -25.88
CA LEU A 362 -6.14 0.82 -25.30
C LEU A 362 -7.60 0.84 -24.80
N LYS A 363 -8.53 0.14 -25.48
CA LYS A 363 -9.90 -0.01 -24.96
C LYS A 363 -9.95 -0.87 -23.70
N LYS A 364 -9.12 -1.91 -23.60
CA LYS A 364 -9.01 -2.71 -22.36
C LYS A 364 -8.55 -1.84 -21.20
N MET A 365 -7.54 -1.01 -21.41
CA MET A 365 -7.04 -0.09 -20.40
C MET A 365 -8.12 0.91 -19.95
N ALA A 366 -8.90 1.46 -20.88
CA ALA A 366 -10.03 2.32 -20.54
C ALA A 366 -11.09 1.60 -19.68
N VAL A 367 -11.45 0.37 -20.04
CA VAL A 367 -12.37 -0.45 -19.24
C VAL A 367 -11.77 -0.76 -17.86
N GLY A 368 -10.46 -0.99 -17.77
CA GLY A 368 -9.76 -1.18 -16.50
C GLY A 368 -9.86 0.03 -15.56
N MET A 369 -9.77 1.25 -16.10
CA MET A 369 -10.01 2.48 -15.33
C MET A 369 -11.46 2.60 -14.85
N ILE A 370 -12.43 2.17 -15.64
CA ILE A 370 -13.84 2.13 -15.21
C ILE A 370 -14.02 1.16 -14.04
N PHE A 371 -13.41 -0.03 -14.10
CA PHE A 371 -13.44 -0.99 -12.99
C PHE A 371 -12.81 -0.44 -11.70
N ALA A 372 -11.67 0.25 -11.81
CA ALA A 372 -11.04 0.92 -10.66
C ALA A 372 -11.91 2.05 -10.09
N ALA A 373 -12.60 2.82 -10.93
CA ALA A 373 -13.54 3.84 -10.46
C ALA A 373 -14.74 3.21 -9.72
N LEU A 374 -15.28 2.11 -10.25
CA LEU A 374 -16.35 1.35 -9.59
C LEU A 374 -15.89 0.72 -8.27
N ALA A 375 -14.63 0.28 -8.18
CA ALA A 375 -14.05 -0.21 -6.94
C ALA A 375 -14.07 0.86 -5.84
N PHE A 376 -13.78 2.12 -6.20
CA PHE A 376 -13.83 3.23 -5.26
C PHE A 376 -15.25 3.67 -4.91
N VAL A 377 -16.21 3.55 -5.83
CA VAL A 377 -17.63 3.70 -5.49
C VAL A 377 -18.06 2.64 -4.47
N ALA A 378 -17.66 1.38 -4.66
CA ALA A 378 -17.91 0.32 -3.68
C ALA A 378 -17.24 0.64 -2.33
N ALA A 379 -15.99 1.13 -2.34
CA ALA A 379 -15.28 1.55 -1.13
C ALA A 379 -15.97 2.70 -0.39
N THR A 380 -16.53 3.69 -1.11
CA THR A 380 -17.36 4.74 -0.53
C THR A 380 -18.61 4.16 0.14
N LEU A 381 -19.32 3.24 -0.53
CA LEU A 381 -20.52 2.64 0.04
C LEU A 381 -20.21 1.89 1.34
N VAL A 382 -19.08 1.16 1.38
CA VAL A 382 -18.61 0.51 2.60
C VAL A 382 -18.26 1.57 3.66
N GLU A 383 -17.51 2.59 3.30
CA GLU A 383 -17.08 3.66 4.22
C GLU A 383 -18.25 4.38 4.88
N VAL A 384 -19.27 4.76 4.11
CA VAL A 384 -20.47 5.45 4.61
C VAL A 384 -21.24 4.58 5.61
N ASN A 385 -21.23 3.26 5.45
CA ASN A 385 -21.87 2.37 6.41
C ASN A 385 -21.00 2.14 7.65
N VAL A 386 -19.67 2.14 7.50
CA VAL A 386 -18.73 2.07 8.62
C VAL A 386 -18.83 3.34 9.47
N THR A 387 -18.84 4.54 8.88
CA THR A 387 -18.88 5.82 9.61
C THR A 387 -20.14 5.99 10.45
N LYS A 388 -21.31 5.52 9.99
CA LYS A 388 -22.56 5.54 10.77
C LYS A 388 -22.46 4.86 12.14
N THR A 389 -21.52 3.94 12.30
CA THR A 389 -21.33 3.20 13.56
C THR A 389 -20.30 3.84 14.48
N VAL A 390 -19.71 4.97 14.10
CA VAL A 390 -18.64 5.63 14.84
C VAL A 390 -19.19 6.93 15.43
N VAL A 391 -18.93 7.17 16.72
CA VAL A 391 -19.20 8.47 17.35
C VAL A 391 -18.26 9.50 16.73
N GLU A 392 -18.82 10.54 16.10
CA GLU A 392 -18.01 11.60 15.49
C GLU A 392 -17.32 12.43 16.59
N PRO A 393 -15.99 12.63 16.52
CA PRO A 393 -15.31 13.50 17.47
C PRO A 393 -15.80 14.96 17.30
N PRO A 394 -16.07 15.69 18.39
CA PRO A 394 -16.63 17.04 18.30
C PRO A 394 -15.66 18.02 17.65
N HIS A 395 -16.20 18.97 16.87
CA HIS A 395 -15.42 20.01 16.21
C HIS A 395 -14.84 21.03 17.21
N ALA A 396 -13.95 21.93 16.73
CA ALA A 396 -13.46 23.04 17.55
C ALA A 396 -14.62 23.92 18.04
N GLY A 397 -14.60 24.31 19.32
CA GLY A 397 -15.71 25.00 19.97
C GLY A 397 -16.89 24.10 20.35
N GLN A 398 -16.77 22.78 20.28
CA GLN A 398 -17.81 21.83 20.71
C GLN A 398 -17.27 20.78 21.68
N SER A 399 -18.17 20.23 22.49
CA SER A 399 -17.92 19.07 23.36
C SER A 399 -19.14 18.17 23.33
N LEU A 400 -18.92 16.87 23.49
CA LEU A 400 -20.03 15.91 23.62
C LEU A 400 -20.35 15.67 25.10
N LEU A 401 -21.65 15.50 25.40
CA LEU A 401 -22.14 15.16 26.72
C LEU A 401 -23.17 14.03 26.62
N GLN A 402 -23.01 13.02 27.46
CA GLN A 402 -24.07 12.08 27.81
C GLN A 402 -24.36 12.15 29.30
N VAL A 403 -25.59 11.83 29.70
CA VAL A 403 -26.01 11.84 31.12
C VAL A 403 -26.28 10.41 31.54
N LEU A 404 -25.65 10.01 32.64
CA LEU A 404 -25.80 8.70 33.23
C LEU A 404 -26.53 8.83 34.57
N ASN A 405 -27.81 8.48 34.60
CA ASN A 405 -28.60 8.52 35.82
C ASN A 405 -28.47 7.22 36.62
N LEU A 406 -27.63 7.22 37.65
CA LEU A 406 -27.47 6.11 38.61
C LEU A 406 -28.27 6.33 39.91
N ALA A 407 -29.11 7.37 39.96
CA ALA A 407 -30.09 7.58 41.02
C ALA A 407 -31.24 6.57 40.93
N GLU A 408 -32.05 6.46 41.98
CA GLU A 408 -33.16 5.49 42.04
C GLU A 408 -34.40 5.93 41.24
N ASP A 409 -34.60 7.23 41.03
CA ASP A 409 -35.74 7.80 40.30
C ASP A 409 -35.28 8.65 39.08
N THR A 410 -36.24 9.17 38.33
CA THR A 410 -36.04 10.01 37.14
C THR A 410 -35.40 11.34 37.53
N ALA A 411 -34.35 11.73 36.81
CA ALA A 411 -33.69 13.03 36.97
C ALA A 411 -33.88 13.89 35.70
N GLN A 412 -34.21 15.16 35.89
CA GLN A 412 -34.27 16.13 34.79
C GLN A 412 -33.06 17.05 34.89
N VAL A 413 -32.22 17.05 33.84
CA VAL A 413 -31.02 17.89 33.77
C VAL A 413 -31.24 19.02 32.78
N THR A 414 -31.01 20.25 33.21
CA THR A 414 -31.09 21.44 32.35
C THR A 414 -29.71 22.08 32.29
N ILE A 415 -29.13 22.15 31.09
CA ILE A 415 -27.87 22.87 30.82
C ILE A 415 -28.16 24.01 29.84
N PRO A 416 -27.60 25.22 30.06
CA PRO A 416 -27.79 26.34 29.16
C PRO A 416 -27.36 26.00 27.72
N GLY A 417 -28.32 26.01 26.79
CA GLY A 417 -28.07 25.75 25.36
C GLY A 417 -28.21 24.30 24.91
N SER A 418 -28.68 23.38 25.76
CA SER A 418 -29.02 22.00 25.39
C SER A 418 -30.50 21.69 25.63
N ASP A 419 -31.08 20.81 24.83
CA ASP A 419 -32.44 20.27 25.03
C ASP A 419 -32.34 18.80 25.47
N LEU A 420 -32.29 18.59 26.79
CA LEU A 420 -32.13 17.28 27.41
C LEU A 420 -33.50 16.77 27.87
N GLN A 421 -33.83 15.53 27.49
CA GLN A 421 -35.04 14.86 28.00
C GLN A 421 -34.79 14.31 29.42
N PRO A 422 -35.84 14.04 30.21
CA PRO A 422 -35.70 13.39 31.51
C PRO A 422 -35.05 12.01 31.37
N PHE A 423 -34.13 11.67 32.29
CA PHE A 423 -33.35 10.43 32.24
C PHE A 423 -33.90 9.42 33.26
N GLN A 424 -34.29 8.23 32.80
CA GLN A 424 -34.74 7.17 33.71
C GLN A 424 -33.56 6.58 34.50
N SER A 425 -33.88 5.95 35.63
CA SER A 425 -32.90 5.28 36.49
C SER A 425 -32.24 4.10 35.76
N TYR A 426 -30.90 4.09 35.67
CA TYR A 426 -30.09 3.07 34.99
C TYR A 426 -30.52 2.80 33.54
N GLU A 427 -31.00 3.83 32.83
CA GLU A 427 -31.25 3.76 31.40
C GLU A 427 -29.95 3.96 30.60
N ASP A 428 -29.76 3.16 29.56
CA ASP A 428 -28.64 3.32 28.65
C ASP A 428 -28.76 4.66 27.89
N PRO A 429 -27.73 5.53 27.90
CA PRO A 429 -27.76 6.75 27.12
C PRO A 429 -27.84 6.39 25.64
N TRP A 430 -28.80 7.00 24.95
CA TRP A 430 -29.12 6.70 23.57
C TRP A 430 -28.08 7.29 22.61
N GLU A 431 -27.67 8.55 22.80
CA GLU A 431 -26.63 9.24 22.01
C GLU A 431 -25.94 10.36 22.81
N TYR A 432 -24.72 10.71 22.40
CA TYR A 432 -24.03 11.92 22.87
C TYR A 432 -24.70 13.19 22.32
N GLN A 433 -24.99 14.15 23.19
CA GLN A 433 -25.45 15.48 22.78
C GLN A 433 -24.27 16.44 22.57
N SER A 434 -24.33 17.21 21.49
CA SER A 434 -23.33 18.25 21.20
C SER A 434 -23.62 19.53 21.98
N LEU A 435 -22.66 19.98 22.78
CA LEU A 435 -22.64 21.25 23.49
C LEU A 435 -21.72 22.26 22.78
N GLN A 436 -22.21 23.48 22.58
CA GLN A 436 -21.40 24.58 22.06
C GLN A 436 -20.61 25.26 23.18
N LEU A 437 -19.29 25.38 22.99
CA LEU A 437 -18.36 26.04 23.90
C LEU A 437 -17.79 27.32 23.25
N ASP A 438 -17.97 28.46 23.92
CA ASP A 438 -17.39 29.75 23.50
C ASP A 438 -15.93 29.89 23.93
N GLY A 439 -15.09 28.89 23.61
CA GLY A 439 -13.68 28.86 23.96
C GLY A 439 -13.14 27.44 24.23
N VAL A 440 -11.82 27.34 24.42
CA VAL A 440 -11.11 26.06 24.61
C VAL A 440 -11.56 25.33 25.88
N ASN A 441 -11.76 26.07 26.98
CA ASN A 441 -12.25 25.56 28.25
C ASN A 441 -13.43 26.42 28.71
N LYS A 442 -14.51 25.80 29.17
CA LYS A 442 -15.71 26.51 29.65
C LYS A 442 -16.30 25.79 30.85
N THR A 443 -16.66 26.57 31.86
CA THR A 443 -17.41 26.08 33.01
C THR A 443 -18.89 26.37 32.77
N LEU A 444 -19.74 25.34 32.85
CA LEU A 444 -21.19 25.43 32.74
C LEU A 444 -21.82 24.98 34.07
N THR A 445 -22.99 25.53 34.40
CA THR A 445 -23.77 25.07 35.55
C THR A 445 -24.97 24.29 35.01
N ALA A 446 -25.10 23.04 35.44
CA ALA A 446 -26.27 22.21 35.20
C ALA A 446 -27.23 22.32 36.38
N GLU A 447 -28.51 22.55 36.11
CA GLU A 447 -29.57 22.43 37.12
C GLU A 447 -30.18 21.04 37.03
N VAL A 448 -30.16 20.29 38.12
CA VAL A 448 -30.68 18.92 38.20
C VAL A 448 -31.88 18.92 39.12
N GLU A 449 -33.05 18.57 38.59
CA GLU A 449 -34.27 18.34 39.34
C GLU A 449 -34.43 16.83 39.59
N TYR A 450 -34.52 16.44 40.87
CA TYR A 450 -34.69 15.06 41.30
C TYR A 450 -35.66 15.03 42.48
N GLU A 451 -36.76 14.25 42.37
CA GLU A 451 -37.82 14.18 43.39
C GLU A 451 -38.31 15.58 43.88
N GLY A 452 -38.39 16.55 42.95
CA GLY A 452 -38.81 17.93 43.24
C GLY A 452 -37.76 18.80 43.95
N HIS A 453 -36.54 18.31 44.16
CA HIS A 453 -35.41 19.07 44.70
C HIS A 453 -34.46 19.50 43.56
N LEU A 454 -34.10 20.78 43.56
CA LEU A 454 -33.17 21.36 42.59
C LEU A 454 -31.76 21.40 43.17
N THR A 455 -30.80 20.86 42.42
CA THR A 455 -29.38 20.87 42.74
C THR A 455 -28.57 21.46 41.59
N ASN A 456 -27.64 22.35 41.89
CA ASN A 456 -26.81 22.99 40.87
C ASN A 456 -25.41 22.36 40.85
N CYS A 457 -25.00 21.91 39.67
CA CYS A 457 -23.74 21.21 39.46
C CYS A 457 -22.82 22.03 38.56
N THR A 458 -21.63 22.36 39.04
CA THR A 458 -20.62 23.09 38.25
C THR A 458 -19.77 22.10 37.47
N LEU A 459 -19.81 22.19 36.15
CA LEU A 459 -19.21 21.26 35.20
C LEU A 459 -18.12 21.95 34.39
N PHE A 460 -16.96 21.30 34.22
CA PHE A 460 -15.83 21.84 33.47
C PHE A 460 -15.65 21.07 32.16
N PHE A 461 -15.84 21.76 31.04
CA PHE A 461 -15.70 21.19 29.71
C PHE A 461 -14.47 21.74 29.00
N THR A 462 -13.82 20.89 28.22
CA THR A 462 -12.80 21.25 27.25
C THR A 462 -13.31 20.89 25.85
N GLU A 463 -13.02 21.74 24.87
CA GLU A 463 -13.39 21.46 23.48
C GLU A 463 -12.78 20.15 22.95
N ARG A 464 -13.42 19.56 21.94
CA ARG A 464 -12.99 18.32 21.28
C ARG A 464 -12.98 17.07 22.17
N LYS A 465 -13.62 17.14 23.34
CA LYS A 465 -13.75 16.01 24.27
C LYS A 465 -15.19 15.58 24.44
N ALA A 466 -15.37 14.36 24.93
CA ALA A 466 -16.65 13.79 25.31
C ALA A 466 -16.68 13.58 26.82
N TYR A 467 -17.85 13.75 27.42
CA TYR A 467 -18.03 13.59 28.86
C TYR A 467 -19.30 12.83 29.20
N SER A 468 -19.23 12.05 30.28
CA SER A 468 -20.38 11.48 30.98
C SER A 468 -20.64 12.28 32.25
N LEU A 469 -21.85 12.83 32.38
CA LEU A 469 -22.35 13.38 33.63
C LEU A 469 -23.05 12.28 34.42
N ILE A 470 -22.39 11.78 35.46
CA ILE A 470 -22.91 10.75 36.34
C ILE A 470 -23.71 11.42 37.47
N LEU A 471 -24.97 11.05 37.57
CA LEU A 471 -25.87 11.44 38.66
C LEU A 471 -26.03 10.28 39.63
N TYR A 472 -25.89 10.52 40.93
CA TYR A 472 -26.02 9.47 41.94
C TYR A 472 -26.54 10.01 43.26
N ASN A 473 -27.13 9.13 44.08
CA ASN A 473 -27.71 9.49 45.37
C ASN A 473 -26.63 9.49 46.46
N GLU A 474 -26.59 10.57 47.24
CA GLU A 474 -25.86 10.63 48.50
C GLU A 474 -26.88 10.97 49.61
N GLY A 475 -27.49 9.95 50.19
CA GLY A 475 -28.60 10.10 51.11
C GLY A 475 -29.90 10.51 50.38
N ARG A 476 -30.39 11.73 50.63
CA ARG A 476 -31.59 12.30 49.97
C ARG A 476 -31.27 13.33 48.89
N ASN A 477 -30.00 13.66 48.70
CA ASN A 477 -29.56 14.63 47.71
C ASN A 477 -28.97 13.90 46.51
N ILE A 478 -29.08 14.54 45.35
CA ILE A 478 -28.41 14.11 44.12
C ILE A 478 -27.05 14.80 44.01
N GLN A 479 -26.02 14.05 43.67
CA GLN A 479 -24.69 14.58 43.37
C GLN A 479 -24.38 14.39 41.89
N CYS A 480 -23.53 15.27 41.37
CA CYS A 480 -23.08 15.22 39.99
C CYS A 480 -21.58 14.99 39.92
N LYS A 481 -21.15 14.13 38.99
CA LYS A 481 -19.75 13.93 38.67
C LYS A 481 -19.55 13.91 37.17
N LEU A 482 -18.71 14.81 36.68
CA LEU A 482 -18.32 14.85 35.27
C LEU A 482 -17.07 14.02 35.06
N VAL A 483 -17.13 13.11 34.10
CA VAL A 483 -16.02 12.22 33.74
C VAL A 483 -15.75 12.33 32.25
N GLU A 484 -14.48 12.38 31.87
CA GLU A 484 -14.08 12.37 30.47
C GLU A 484 -14.25 10.97 29.86
N ASP A 485 -14.88 10.90 28.70
CA ASP A 485 -15.18 9.67 27.99
C ASP A 485 -14.13 9.40 26.91
N HIS A 486 -13.86 8.11 26.70
CA HIS A 486 -13.08 7.65 25.57
C HIS A 486 -14.03 7.15 24.48
N ILE A 487 -14.30 8.03 23.51
CA ILE A 487 -15.18 7.78 22.36
C ILE A 487 -14.42 7.26 21.13
N GLU A 488 -13.10 7.14 21.23
CA GLU A 488 -12.29 6.61 20.14
C GLU A 488 -12.40 5.10 20.07
N LYS A 489 -12.75 4.58 18.89
CA LYS A 489 -12.72 3.13 18.64
C LYS A 489 -11.28 2.63 18.66
N SER A 490 -11.08 1.45 19.24
CA SER A 490 -9.77 0.80 19.24
C SER A 490 -9.26 0.56 17.81
N GLY A 491 -7.99 0.88 17.59
CA GLY A 491 -7.31 0.63 16.32
C GLY A 491 -6.99 -0.85 16.05
N SER A 492 -6.88 -1.66 17.10
CA SER A 492 -6.74 -3.12 17.04
C SER A 492 -8.09 -3.84 16.95
N GLY A 493 -9.20 -3.09 17.11
CA GLY A 493 -10.55 -3.64 17.25
C GLY A 493 -10.85 -4.22 18.64
N ASP A 494 -9.96 -4.08 19.62
CA ASP A 494 -10.26 -4.46 21.00
C ASP A 494 -11.44 -3.66 21.58
N ALA A 495 -12.13 -4.23 22.56
CA ALA A 495 -13.14 -3.50 23.30
C ALA A 495 -12.47 -2.62 24.36
N PHE A 496 -12.98 -1.41 24.57
CA PHE A 496 -12.61 -0.59 25.73
C PHE A 496 -13.56 -0.85 26.88
N LEU A 497 -13.00 -0.93 28.09
CA LEU A 497 -13.78 -1.09 29.31
C LEU A 497 -13.40 -0.03 30.32
N ARG A 498 -14.43 0.50 30.97
CA ARG A 498 -14.33 1.19 32.26
C ARG A 498 -15.42 0.68 33.21
N PHE A 499 -15.14 0.84 34.50
CA PHE A 499 -16.03 0.48 35.58
C PHE A 499 -16.39 1.70 36.41
N VAL A 500 -17.63 1.75 36.88
CA VAL A 500 -18.13 2.73 37.85
C VAL A 500 -18.40 2.01 39.17
N GLY A 501 -17.77 2.49 40.25
CA GLY A 501 -17.86 1.91 41.59
C GLY A 501 -19.11 2.30 42.38
N ALA A 502 -20.28 1.78 41.99
CA ALA A 502 -21.52 1.96 42.75
C ALA A 502 -21.67 0.97 43.93
N TYR A 503 -20.70 0.07 44.12
CA TYR A 503 -20.65 -0.89 45.22
C TYR A 503 -20.00 -0.25 46.48
N PRO A 504 -20.45 -0.59 47.71
CA PRO A 504 -19.99 0.07 48.93
C PRO A 504 -18.57 -0.33 49.41
N ALA A 505 -17.84 -1.15 48.65
CA ALA A 505 -16.45 -1.53 48.95
C ALA A 505 -15.58 -1.51 47.68
N ASP A 506 -14.26 -1.36 47.85
CA ASP A 506 -13.32 -1.41 46.72
C ASP A 506 -13.31 -2.80 46.08
N LEU A 507 -13.29 -2.84 44.75
CA LEU A 507 -13.34 -4.08 43.96
C LEU A 507 -12.13 -4.18 43.03
N ASN A 508 -11.52 -5.36 42.98
CA ASN A 508 -10.44 -5.66 42.05
C ASN A 508 -10.91 -6.70 41.04
N LEU A 509 -10.85 -6.37 39.74
CA LEU A 509 -11.28 -7.25 38.66
C LEU A 509 -10.13 -7.49 37.69
N THR A 510 -10.05 -8.70 37.15
CA THR A 510 -9.14 -9.02 36.05
C THR A 510 -9.95 -9.51 34.84
N VAL A 511 -9.95 -8.73 33.77
CA VAL A 511 -10.66 -9.04 32.52
C VAL A 511 -9.63 -9.28 31.42
N GLY A 512 -9.48 -10.53 31.00
CA GLY A 512 -8.42 -10.90 30.07
C GLY A 512 -7.03 -10.59 30.66
N SER A 513 -6.25 -9.77 29.96
CA SER A 513 -4.94 -9.28 30.42
C SER A 513 -5.02 -7.97 31.25
N ALA A 514 -6.20 -7.36 31.36
CA ALA A 514 -6.38 -6.06 31.99
C ALA A 514 -6.83 -6.20 33.46
N PHE A 515 -6.09 -5.54 34.36
CA PHE A 515 -6.45 -5.42 35.78
C PHE A 515 -7.13 -4.09 36.07
N PHE A 516 -8.25 -4.11 36.79
CA PHE A 516 -9.02 -2.92 37.19
C PHE A 516 -9.14 -2.86 38.72
N ASN A 517 -8.91 -1.67 39.26
CA ASN A 517 -9.19 -1.36 40.66
C ASN A 517 -10.30 -0.31 40.70
N VAL A 518 -11.49 -0.73 41.13
CA VAL A 518 -12.71 0.07 41.17
C VAL A 518 -12.92 0.54 42.60
N SER A 519 -12.68 1.83 42.83
CA SER A 519 -12.87 2.43 44.15
C SER A 519 -14.34 2.72 44.43
N THR A 520 -14.72 2.77 45.70
CA THR A 520 -16.09 3.18 46.12
C THR A 520 -16.40 4.63 45.77
N GLY A 521 -17.69 5.01 45.86
CA GLY A 521 -18.12 6.40 45.75
C GLY A 521 -18.30 6.88 44.31
N TYR A 522 -18.74 5.97 43.42
CA TYR A 522 -18.94 6.27 41.99
C TYR A 522 -17.66 6.80 41.32
N GLU A 523 -16.50 6.32 41.76
CA GLU A 523 -15.24 6.50 41.06
C GLU A 523 -15.23 5.70 39.76
N VAL A 524 -14.66 6.30 38.72
CA VAL A 524 -14.59 5.70 37.38
C VAL A 524 -13.16 5.29 37.09
N THR A 525 -12.96 4.05 36.67
CA THR A 525 -11.64 3.57 36.30
C THR A 525 -11.21 4.16 34.95
N PRO A 526 -9.90 4.30 34.70
CA PRO A 526 -9.42 4.60 33.36
C PRO A 526 -9.85 3.51 32.37
N ASN A 527 -10.14 3.92 31.13
CA ASN A 527 -10.42 2.98 30.05
C ASN A 527 -9.19 2.10 29.77
N LYS A 528 -9.42 0.79 29.62
CA LYS A 528 -8.39 -0.16 29.18
C LYS A 528 -8.93 -1.03 28.07
N SER A 529 -8.07 -1.37 27.11
CA SER A 529 -8.40 -2.30 26.05
C SER A 529 -8.43 -3.73 26.58
N VAL A 530 -9.38 -4.51 26.08
CA VAL A 530 -9.58 -5.91 26.42
C VAL A 530 -9.88 -6.65 25.13
N GLU A 531 -9.24 -7.82 24.98
CA GLU A 531 -9.45 -8.68 23.83
C GLU A 531 -10.92 -9.10 23.73
N ARG A 532 -11.42 -9.18 22.49
CA ARG A 532 -12.77 -9.68 22.25
C ARG A 532 -12.93 -11.09 22.85
N GLY A 533 -14.03 -11.27 23.56
CA GLY A 533 -14.36 -12.56 24.14
C GLY A 533 -15.69 -12.51 24.87
N GLU A 534 -16.19 -13.69 25.22
CA GLU A 534 -17.33 -13.84 26.11
C GLU A 534 -16.81 -14.00 27.55
N TYR A 535 -17.14 -13.03 28.41
CA TYR A 535 -16.62 -12.90 29.76
C TYR A 535 -17.74 -13.14 30.79
N THR A 536 -18.17 -14.38 30.95
CA THR A 536 -19.29 -14.75 31.85
C THR A 536 -18.90 -14.93 33.31
N ASP A 537 -17.62 -15.22 33.58
CA ASP A 537 -17.12 -15.65 34.88
C ASP A 537 -15.89 -14.83 35.31
N VAL A 538 -15.98 -13.50 35.24
CA VAL A 538 -14.87 -12.62 35.63
C VAL A 538 -14.70 -12.64 37.14
N GLU A 539 -13.49 -12.91 37.60
CA GLU A 539 -13.16 -12.86 39.03
C GLU A 539 -13.14 -11.41 39.53
N CYS A 540 -13.95 -11.15 40.56
CA CYS A 540 -14.05 -9.86 41.23
C CYS A 540 -13.78 -10.04 42.72
N MET A 541 -12.68 -9.49 43.21
CA MET A 541 -12.28 -9.61 44.61
C MET A 541 -12.73 -8.38 45.40
N SER A 542 -13.40 -8.62 46.53
CA SER A 542 -13.74 -7.64 47.55
C SER A 542 -13.04 -8.00 48.87
N ARG A 543 -12.96 -7.06 49.82
CA ARG A 543 -12.57 -7.37 51.20
C ARG A 543 -13.49 -8.39 51.88
N GLN A 544 -14.71 -8.57 51.37
CA GLN A 544 -15.73 -9.46 51.91
C GLN A 544 -15.73 -10.86 51.27
N GLY A 545 -14.99 -11.07 50.17
CA GLY A 545 -14.93 -12.35 49.46
C GLY A 545 -14.68 -12.21 47.96
N ASN A 546 -14.51 -13.35 47.28
CA ASN A 546 -14.46 -13.42 45.82
C ASN A 546 -15.86 -13.62 45.25
N HIS A 547 -16.21 -12.79 44.28
CA HIS A 547 -17.44 -12.85 43.52
C HIS A 547 -17.12 -13.13 42.05
N LYS A 548 -18.11 -13.65 41.33
CA LYS A 548 -18.06 -13.77 39.88
C LYS A 548 -19.01 -12.77 39.26
N VAL A 549 -18.56 -12.11 38.20
CA VAL A 549 -19.33 -11.10 37.48
C VAL A 549 -19.42 -11.50 36.02
N ASN A 550 -20.62 -11.41 35.46
CA ASN A 550 -20.87 -11.64 34.05
C ASN A 550 -20.83 -10.30 33.31
N LEU A 551 -19.86 -10.13 32.40
CA LEU A 551 -19.73 -8.97 31.52
C LEU A 551 -20.29 -9.23 30.11
N GLY A 552 -20.62 -10.48 29.79
CA GLY A 552 -21.12 -10.92 28.50
C GLY A 552 -20.07 -10.83 27.38
N LEU A 553 -20.54 -10.78 26.13
CA LEU A 553 -19.70 -10.59 24.95
C LEU A 553 -19.17 -9.15 24.90
N LEU A 554 -17.86 -9.00 24.81
CA LEU A 554 -17.20 -7.72 24.55
C LEU A 554 -16.75 -7.71 23.10
N ASP A 555 -17.42 -6.93 22.25
CA ASP A 555 -17.30 -7.05 20.79
C ASP A 555 -16.38 -5.98 20.17
N PHE A 556 -16.06 -6.13 18.89
CA PHE A 556 -14.99 -5.38 18.23
C PHE A 556 -15.21 -3.86 18.24
N GLY A 557 -14.22 -3.12 18.74
CA GLY A 557 -14.18 -1.66 18.71
C GLY A 557 -15.29 -0.97 19.52
N ALA A 558 -16.01 -1.74 20.35
CA ALA A 558 -16.99 -1.20 21.27
C ALA A 558 -16.32 -0.58 22.50
N SER A 559 -16.98 0.40 23.10
CA SER A 559 -16.59 0.96 24.40
C SER A 559 -17.72 0.68 25.37
N TYR A 560 -17.39 0.05 26.51
CA TYR A 560 -18.36 -0.37 27.51
C TYR A 560 -18.09 0.31 28.86
N THR A 561 -19.17 0.77 29.47
CA THR A 561 -19.21 1.17 30.88
C THR A 561 -19.94 0.12 31.67
N PHE A 562 -19.28 -0.42 32.69
CA PHE A 562 -19.89 -1.36 33.61
C PHE A 562 -20.13 -0.68 34.96
N VAL A 563 -21.39 -0.56 35.38
CA VAL A 563 -21.74 -0.07 36.71
C VAL A 563 -21.83 -1.25 37.66
N LEU A 564 -20.88 -1.35 38.59
CA LEU A 564 -20.84 -2.43 39.58
C LEU A 564 -21.71 -2.04 40.77
N LYS A 565 -22.85 -2.71 40.94
CA LYS A 565 -23.81 -2.44 42.03
C LYS A 565 -24.09 -3.69 42.87
N SER A 566 -24.64 -3.47 44.06
CA SER A 566 -25.08 -4.55 44.93
C SER A 566 -26.37 -5.16 44.38
N ASP A 567 -26.45 -6.48 44.40
CA ASP A 567 -27.62 -7.28 44.01
C ASP A 567 -27.87 -8.35 45.08
N PRO A 568 -29.10 -8.90 45.25
CA PRO A 568 -29.38 -9.91 46.28
C PRO A 568 -28.50 -11.16 46.18
N GLU A 569 -27.99 -11.49 44.99
CA GLU A 569 -27.10 -12.63 44.73
C GLU A 569 -25.60 -12.28 44.77
N GLY A 570 -25.25 -11.00 45.00
CA GLY A 570 -23.86 -10.54 45.13
C GLY A 570 -23.58 -9.21 44.44
N ILE A 571 -22.70 -9.24 43.44
CA ILE A 571 -22.30 -8.06 42.66
C ILE A 571 -22.84 -8.22 41.25
N PHE A 572 -23.64 -7.25 40.82
CA PHE A 572 -24.15 -7.19 39.46
C PHE A 572 -23.43 -6.11 38.66
N ALA A 573 -23.00 -6.45 37.45
CA ALA A 573 -22.46 -5.49 36.50
C ALA A 573 -23.54 -5.11 35.50
N HIS A 574 -24.06 -3.89 35.64
CA HIS A 574 -24.93 -3.33 34.62
C HIS A 574 -24.06 -2.88 33.44
N LYS A 575 -24.25 -3.52 32.28
CA LYS A 575 -23.49 -3.29 31.06
C LYS A 575 -24.14 -2.16 30.27
N MET A 576 -23.35 -1.16 29.93
CA MET A 576 -23.73 -0.05 29.08
C MET A 576 -22.77 0.03 27.90
N GLU A 577 -23.26 0.32 26.71
CA GLU A 577 -22.45 0.45 25.49
C GLU A 577 -22.34 1.93 25.13
N ASP A 578 -21.20 2.56 25.47
CA ASP A 578 -20.94 3.98 25.16
C ASP A 578 -20.66 4.18 23.66
N VAL A 579 -19.98 3.20 23.06
CA VAL A 579 -19.67 3.19 21.63
C VAL A 579 -20.01 1.82 21.07
N HIS A 580 -20.89 1.80 20.07
CA HIS A 580 -21.35 0.55 19.48
C HIS A 580 -20.24 -0.25 18.80
N ALA A 581 -20.31 -1.57 18.97
CA ALA A 581 -19.47 -2.52 18.26
C ALA A 581 -19.52 -2.33 16.73
N ASN A 582 -18.41 -2.64 16.07
CA ASN A 582 -18.35 -2.67 14.62
C ASN A 582 -19.27 -3.79 14.11
N ASN A 583 -20.30 -3.44 13.34
CA ASN A 583 -21.25 -4.42 12.79
C ASN A 583 -21.00 -4.75 11.31
N ILE A 584 -20.24 -3.92 10.59
CA ILE A 584 -19.91 -4.15 9.18
C ILE A 584 -18.72 -5.10 9.08
N ASN A 585 -18.95 -6.33 8.61
CA ASN A 585 -17.90 -7.32 8.41
C ASN A 585 -16.86 -6.89 7.36
N ILE A 586 -15.58 -7.12 7.64
CA ILE A 586 -14.45 -6.82 6.76
C ILE A 586 -14.56 -7.48 5.37
N ALA A 587 -15.30 -8.58 5.25
CA ALA A 587 -15.63 -9.22 3.96
C ALA A 587 -16.31 -8.27 2.96
N TRP A 588 -16.97 -7.21 3.42
CA TRP A 588 -17.54 -6.18 2.54
C TRP A 588 -16.50 -5.41 1.72
N GLN A 589 -15.20 -5.53 2.02
CA GLN A 589 -14.15 -5.04 1.13
C GLN A 589 -13.83 -5.99 -0.04
N ILE A 590 -14.29 -7.25 -0.04
CA ILE A 590 -13.99 -8.18 -1.14
C ILE A 590 -14.48 -7.64 -2.50
N PRO A 591 -15.69 -7.07 -2.65
CA PRO A 591 -16.14 -6.49 -3.92
C PRO A 591 -15.23 -5.39 -4.47
N GLN A 592 -14.74 -4.47 -3.65
CA GLN A 592 -13.81 -3.42 -4.11
C GLN A 592 -12.46 -4.00 -4.55
N TYR A 593 -11.93 -5.01 -3.83
CA TYR A 593 -10.71 -5.72 -4.27
C TYR A 593 -10.93 -6.45 -5.59
N VAL A 594 -12.05 -7.16 -5.76
CA VAL A 594 -12.41 -7.85 -7.01
C VAL A 594 -12.48 -6.86 -8.18
N LEU A 595 -13.17 -5.74 -8.02
CA LEU A 595 -13.27 -4.72 -9.07
C LEU A 595 -11.90 -4.10 -9.38
N LEU A 596 -11.10 -3.77 -8.35
CA LEU A 596 -9.79 -3.17 -8.54
C LEU A 596 -8.81 -4.14 -9.24
N THR A 597 -8.76 -5.40 -8.84
CA THR A 597 -7.89 -6.40 -9.44
C THR A 597 -8.32 -6.74 -10.87
N ALA A 598 -9.63 -6.82 -11.15
CA ALA A 598 -10.11 -6.93 -12.53
C ALA A 598 -9.67 -5.73 -13.38
N GLY A 599 -9.75 -4.52 -12.80
CA GLY A 599 -9.22 -3.30 -13.39
C GLY A 599 -7.72 -3.37 -13.67
N GLU A 600 -6.93 -3.88 -12.72
CA GLU A 600 -5.48 -4.09 -12.85
C GLU A 600 -5.12 -5.04 -13.99
N VAL A 601 -5.79 -6.18 -14.12
CA VAL A 601 -5.54 -7.13 -15.22
C VAL A 601 -5.78 -6.46 -16.58
N MET A 602 -6.87 -5.68 -16.70
CA MET A 602 -7.20 -4.99 -17.94
C MET A 602 -6.34 -3.76 -18.23
N PHE A 603 -5.84 -3.08 -17.19
CA PHE A 603 -5.06 -1.86 -17.31
C PHE A 603 -3.56 -2.12 -17.33
N SER A 604 -3.04 -2.76 -16.28
CA SER A 604 -1.61 -2.90 -16.02
C SER A 604 -0.96 -3.93 -16.93
N ILE A 605 -1.50 -5.16 -16.96
CA ILE A 605 -0.93 -6.25 -17.77
C ILE A 605 -1.04 -5.91 -19.26
N THR A 606 -2.22 -5.47 -19.71
CA THR A 606 -2.42 -5.06 -21.11
C THR A 606 -1.60 -3.82 -21.46
N GLY A 607 -1.48 -2.85 -20.54
CA GLY A 607 -0.71 -1.63 -20.77
C GLY A 607 0.78 -1.89 -20.90
N LEU A 608 1.33 -2.79 -20.09
CA LEU A 608 2.71 -3.26 -20.24
C LEU A 608 2.89 -3.97 -21.58
N GLU A 609 2.04 -4.94 -21.93
CA GLU A 609 2.11 -5.66 -23.22
C GLU A 609 2.05 -4.70 -24.42
N PHE A 610 1.11 -3.75 -24.40
CA PHE A 610 0.99 -2.69 -25.40
C PHE A 610 2.29 -1.91 -25.50
N SER A 611 2.83 -1.47 -24.37
CA SER A 611 4.05 -0.66 -24.32
C SER A 611 5.26 -1.42 -24.87
N TYR A 612 5.38 -2.71 -24.57
CA TYR A 612 6.41 -3.58 -25.12
C TYR A 612 6.27 -3.76 -26.64
N SER A 613 5.05 -3.91 -27.16
CA SER A 613 4.80 -4.08 -28.59
C SER A 613 5.00 -2.79 -29.41
N GLN A 614 4.87 -1.62 -28.78
CA GLN A 614 5.06 -0.31 -29.41
C GLN A 614 6.46 0.27 -29.17
N ALA A 615 7.36 -0.47 -28.52
CA ALA A 615 8.73 -0.04 -28.27
C ALA A 615 9.71 -0.61 -29.32
N PRO A 616 10.65 0.20 -29.83
CA PRO A 616 11.85 -0.29 -30.49
C PRO A 616 12.62 -1.28 -29.60
N ALA A 617 13.29 -2.27 -30.21
CA ALA A 617 13.99 -3.33 -29.47
C ALA A 617 15.02 -2.78 -28.46
N ASN A 618 15.73 -1.70 -28.83
CA ASN A 618 16.73 -1.02 -28.01
C ASN A 618 16.14 -0.04 -26.96
N MET A 619 14.84 0.30 -27.00
CA MET A 619 14.24 1.31 -26.12
C MET A 619 13.15 0.76 -25.17
N LYS A 620 12.98 -0.57 -25.10
CA LYS A 620 12.03 -1.22 -24.18
C LYS A 620 12.26 -0.83 -22.71
N SER A 621 13.52 -0.71 -22.29
CA SER A 621 13.89 -0.28 -20.93
C SER A 621 13.46 1.16 -20.62
N VAL A 622 13.51 2.06 -21.60
CA VAL A 622 13.09 3.46 -21.45
C VAL A 622 11.58 3.56 -21.23
N LEU A 623 10.78 2.79 -21.99
CA LEU A 623 9.34 2.75 -21.76
C LEU A 623 8.98 2.07 -20.43
N GLN A 624 9.66 1.00 -20.05
CA GLN A 624 9.48 0.38 -18.74
C GLN A 624 9.75 1.38 -17.60
N ALA A 625 10.82 2.18 -17.71
CA ALA A 625 11.11 3.24 -16.76
C ALA A 625 10.02 4.33 -16.75
N GLY A 626 9.54 4.74 -17.94
CA GLY A 626 8.41 5.66 -18.08
C GLY A 626 7.12 5.12 -17.42
N TRP A 627 6.87 3.82 -17.53
CA TRP A 627 5.73 3.15 -16.92
C TRP A 627 5.82 3.20 -15.39
N LEU A 628 6.98 2.84 -14.82
CA LEU A 628 7.19 2.91 -13.37
C LEU A 628 7.08 4.34 -12.83
N LEU A 629 7.50 5.35 -13.60
CA LEU A 629 7.28 6.76 -13.26
C LEU A 629 5.79 7.09 -13.15
N THR A 630 4.90 6.49 -13.96
CA THR A 630 3.46 6.72 -13.79
C THR A 630 2.96 6.26 -12.43
N VAL A 631 3.50 5.15 -11.90
CA VAL A 631 3.20 4.67 -10.54
C VAL A 631 3.72 5.65 -9.49
N ALA A 632 4.96 6.14 -9.68
CA ALA A 632 5.56 7.11 -8.77
C ALA A 632 4.73 8.40 -8.68
N PHE A 633 4.30 8.96 -9.82
CA PHE A 633 3.44 10.14 -9.86
C PHE A 633 2.04 9.86 -9.32
N GLY A 634 1.49 8.66 -9.50
CA GLY A 634 0.20 8.29 -8.91
C GLY A 634 0.23 8.39 -7.38
N ASN A 635 1.31 7.90 -6.76
CA ASN A 635 1.51 8.04 -5.31
C ASN A 635 1.72 9.50 -4.87
N VAL A 636 2.36 10.34 -5.70
CA VAL A 636 2.47 11.79 -5.41
C VAL A 636 1.09 12.46 -5.38
N ILE A 637 0.17 12.06 -6.27
CA ILE A 637 -1.18 12.60 -6.29
C ILE A 637 -1.90 12.28 -4.96
N VAL A 638 -1.78 11.05 -4.46
CA VAL A 638 -2.37 10.68 -3.17
C VAL A 638 -1.78 11.48 -2.02
N LEU A 639 -0.45 11.66 -2.01
CA LEU A 639 0.22 12.50 -1.00
C LEU A 639 -0.34 13.92 -0.98
N ILE A 640 -0.51 14.56 -2.14
CA ILE A 640 -1.04 15.93 -2.25
C ILE A 640 -2.49 16.00 -1.77
N VAL A 641 -3.32 15.01 -2.11
CA VAL A 641 -4.73 14.98 -1.71
C VAL A 641 -4.87 14.73 -0.21
N ALA A 642 -4.12 13.78 0.34
CA ALA A 642 -4.19 13.42 1.76
C ALA A 642 -3.82 14.61 2.68
N GLU A 643 -2.75 15.33 2.38
CA GLU A 643 -2.31 16.49 3.19
C GLU A 643 -3.07 17.78 2.84
N GLY A 644 -3.46 17.94 1.57
CA GLY A 644 -3.96 19.22 1.06
C GLY A 644 -5.47 19.40 1.13
N ALA A 645 -6.24 18.30 1.20
CA ALA A 645 -7.69 18.37 1.03
C ALA A 645 -8.47 18.40 2.35
N GLY A 646 -7.93 17.82 3.44
CA GLY A 646 -8.62 17.72 4.73
C GLY A 646 -10.02 17.10 4.64
N LEU A 647 -10.21 16.21 3.67
CA LEU A 647 -11.51 15.61 3.36
C LEU A 647 -11.76 14.39 4.23
N GLU A 648 -13.03 14.15 4.54
CA GLU A 648 -13.44 12.87 5.08
C GLU A 648 -13.16 11.74 4.08
N GLN A 649 -12.82 10.56 4.61
CA GLN A 649 -12.34 9.44 3.81
C GLN A 649 -13.33 8.99 2.72
N TRP A 650 -14.64 9.02 2.97
CA TRP A 650 -15.63 8.64 1.96
C TRP A 650 -15.73 9.67 0.83
N VAL A 651 -15.54 10.97 1.13
CA VAL A 651 -15.49 12.06 0.15
C VAL A 651 -14.24 11.94 -0.69
N GLU A 652 -13.10 11.62 -0.06
CA GLU A 652 -11.85 11.35 -0.75
C GLU A 652 -12.00 10.20 -1.76
N PHE A 653 -12.66 9.09 -1.38
CA PHE A 653 -12.93 7.99 -2.31
C PHE A 653 -13.79 8.40 -3.51
N LEU A 654 -14.84 9.20 -3.30
CA LEU A 654 -15.67 9.73 -4.39
C LEU A 654 -14.89 10.68 -5.29
N LEU A 655 -14.03 11.53 -4.71
CA LEU A 655 -13.16 12.43 -5.45
C LEU A 655 -12.24 11.63 -6.39
N PHE A 656 -11.58 10.59 -5.88
CA PHE A 656 -10.73 9.73 -6.69
C PHE A 656 -11.50 8.98 -7.78
N ALA A 657 -12.68 8.45 -7.48
CA ALA A 657 -13.54 7.82 -8.49
C ALA A 657 -13.93 8.81 -9.60
N GLY A 658 -14.36 10.03 -9.24
CA GLY A 658 -14.74 11.08 -10.19
C GLY A 658 -13.56 11.53 -11.05
N LEU A 659 -12.39 11.78 -10.46
CA LEU A 659 -11.18 12.14 -11.18
C LEU A 659 -10.76 11.03 -12.16
N LEU A 660 -10.84 9.76 -11.76
CA LEU A 660 -10.50 8.66 -12.65
C LEU A 660 -11.46 8.53 -13.83
N VAL A 661 -12.76 8.81 -13.65
CA VAL A 661 -13.72 8.86 -14.76
C VAL A 661 -13.35 9.96 -15.75
N VAL A 662 -13.02 11.17 -15.28
CA VAL A 662 -12.56 12.28 -16.13
C VAL A 662 -11.30 11.87 -16.90
N VAL A 663 -10.33 11.26 -16.22
CA VAL A 663 -9.10 10.76 -16.85
C VAL A 663 -9.38 9.65 -17.86
N CYS A 664 -10.32 8.76 -17.58
CA CYS A 664 -10.74 7.70 -18.51
C CYS A 664 -11.30 8.30 -19.81
N VAL A 665 -12.09 9.38 -19.71
CA VAL A 665 -12.59 10.11 -20.89
C VAL A 665 -11.43 10.74 -21.68
N ILE A 666 -10.52 11.44 -21.00
CA ILE A 666 -9.34 12.06 -21.63
C ILE A 666 -8.49 10.99 -22.33
N PHE A 667 -8.16 9.90 -21.65
CA PHE A 667 -7.39 8.80 -22.20
C PHE A 667 -8.10 8.15 -23.40
N SER A 668 -9.42 7.97 -23.33
CA SER A 668 -10.20 7.43 -24.45
C SER A 668 -10.15 8.34 -25.69
N ILE A 669 -10.19 9.66 -25.49
CA ILE A 669 -9.99 10.63 -26.57
C ILE A 669 -8.57 10.50 -27.15
N MET A 670 -7.54 10.49 -26.30
CA MET A 670 -6.14 10.33 -26.74
C MET A 670 -5.91 9.02 -27.48
N ALA A 671 -6.51 7.92 -27.01
CA ALA A 671 -6.43 6.60 -27.60
C ALA A 671 -7.07 6.54 -28.99
N ASN A 672 -8.14 7.29 -29.24
CA ASN A 672 -8.78 7.37 -30.57
C ASN A 672 -7.87 8.03 -31.61
N PHE A 673 -7.00 8.96 -31.19
CA PHE A 673 -6.02 9.61 -32.08
C PHE A 673 -4.68 8.86 -32.15
N TYR A 674 -4.52 7.78 -31.39
CA TYR A 674 -3.28 7.01 -31.38
C TYR A 674 -3.14 6.16 -32.64
N THR A 675 -1.97 6.24 -33.27
CA THR A 675 -1.61 5.43 -34.43
C THR A 675 -0.65 4.33 -34.00
N TYR A 676 -1.08 3.08 -34.16
CA TYR A 676 -0.25 1.91 -33.87
C TYR A 676 0.92 1.85 -34.86
N VAL A 677 2.13 1.68 -34.32
CA VAL A 677 3.36 1.50 -35.08
C VAL A 677 3.92 0.13 -34.76
N ASP A 678 4.15 -0.68 -35.79
CA ASP A 678 4.79 -1.98 -35.65
C ASP A 678 6.32 -1.79 -35.62
N ALA A 679 6.94 -2.04 -34.46
CA ALA A 679 8.37 -1.87 -34.28
C ALA A 679 9.19 -2.87 -35.13
N ASP A 680 8.68 -4.09 -35.33
CA ASP A 680 9.37 -5.12 -36.11
C ASP A 680 9.38 -4.77 -37.61
N GLN A 681 8.33 -4.10 -38.10
CA GLN A 681 8.31 -3.57 -39.46
C GLN A 681 9.32 -2.44 -39.65
N LEU A 682 9.44 -1.53 -38.68
CA LEU A 682 10.41 -0.44 -38.76
C LEU A 682 11.85 -0.97 -38.76
N ASP A 683 12.16 -1.95 -37.91
CA ASP A 683 13.47 -2.60 -37.88
C ASP A 683 13.80 -3.30 -39.20
N LYS A 684 12.83 -3.99 -39.82
CA LYS A 684 13.00 -4.60 -41.15
C LYS A 684 13.30 -3.56 -42.23
N MET A 685 12.56 -2.45 -42.26
CA MET A 685 12.77 -1.39 -43.25
C MET A 685 14.20 -0.83 -43.18
N PHE A 686 14.73 -0.55 -41.98
CA PHE A 686 16.09 -0.04 -41.84
C PHE A 686 17.17 -1.08 -42.10
N GLN A 687 16.94 -2.35 -41.78
CA GLN A 687 17.86 -3.43 -42.16
C GLN A 687 17.97 -3.60 -43.68
N ASP A 688 16.86 -3.44 -44.40
CA ASP A 688 16.84 -3.52 -45.86
C ASP A 688 17.51 -2.30 -46.49
N ASP A 689 17.30 -1.09 -45.96
CA ASP A 689 18.02 0.13 -46.37
C ASP A 689 19.54 0.02 -46.16
N GLU A 690 20.00 -0.54 -45.04
CA GLU A 690 21.43 -0.78 -44.79
C GLU A 690 22.02 -1.77 -45.80
N LYS A 691 21.31 -2.87 -46.09
CA LYS A 691 21.72 -3.85 -47.11
C LYS A 691 21.77 -3.24 -48.51
N GLU A 692 20.83 -2.37 -48.87
CA GLU A 692 20.86 -1.66 -50.16
C GLU A 692 22.01 -0.66 -50.27
N ASN A 693 22.29 0.09 -49.21
CA ASN A 693 23.41 1.04 -49.19
C ASN A 693 24.77 0.32 -49.24
N LEU A 694 24.91 -0.81 -48.54
CA LEU A 694 26.08 -1.68 -48.64
C LEU A 694 26.28 -2.21 -50.07
N LYS A 695 25.21 -2.64 -50.74
CA LYS A 695 25.27 -3.07 -52.15
C LYS A 695 25.66 -1.93 -53.09
N LYS A 696 25.17 -0.70 -52.86
CA LYS A 696 25.54 0.49 -53.64
C LYS A 696 27.02 0.86 -53.44
N GLY A 697 27.50 0.88 -52.21
CA GLY A 697 28.93 1.13 -51.91
C GLY A 697 29.85 0.08 -52.54
N GLN A 698 29.48 -1.21 -52.46
CA GLN A 698 30.22 -2.28 -53.12
C GLN A 698 30.21 -2.14 -54.66
N MET A 699 29.12 -1.66 -55.27
CA MET A 699 29.09 -1.36 -56.70
C MET A 699 29.94 -0.14 -57.07
N GLU A 700 29.96 0.92 -56.26
CA GLU A 700 30.80 2.09 -56.48
C GLU A 700 32.29 1.77 -56.32
N ASP A 701 32.66 0.98 -55.31
CA ASP A 701 34.04 0.51 -55.12
C ASP A 701 34.48 -0.42 -56.27
N ALA A 702 33.59 -1.30 -56.75
CA ALA A 702 33.84 -2.13 -57.92
C ALA A 702 34.04 -1.27 -59.19
N TYR A 703 33.26 -0.19 -59.35
CA TYR A 703 33.38 0.74 -60.48
C TYR A 703 34.68 1.57 -60.42
N LEU A 704 35.08 2.03 -59.23
CA LEU A 704 36.36 2.72 -59.03
C LEU A 704 37.57 1.82 -59.30
N HIS A 705 37.45 0.51 -59.04
CA HIS A 705 38.50 -0.47 -59.34
C HIS A 705 38.62 -0.80 -60.83
N THR A 706 37.52 -0.83 -61.60
CA THR A 706 37.55 -1.00 -63.06
C THR A 706 37.97 0.24 -63.84
N THR A 707 37.86 1.44 -63.26
CA THR A 707 38.24 2.70 -63.93
C THR A 707 39.70 3.11 -63.66
N LYS A 708 40.42 2.38 -62.78
CA LYS A 708 41.85 2.58 -62.46
C LYS A 708 42.79 1.53 -63.07
N MET A 709 42.26 0.58 -63.85
CA MET A 709 43.03 -0.25 -64.79
C MET A 709 42.87 0.33 -66.19
#